data_AF-A0A7C8R632-F1
#
_entry.id   AF-A0A7C8R632-F1
#
_cell.length_a   1.000
_cell.length_b   1.000
_cell.length_c   1.000
_cell.angle_alpha   90.00
_cell.angle_beta   90.00
_cell.angle_gamma   90.00
#
_symmetry.space_group_name_H-M   'P 1'
#
loop_
_entity.id
_entity.type
_entity.pdbx_description
1 polymer ?
#
loop_
_entity_poly.entity_id
_entity_poly.type
_entity_poly.pdbx_seq_one_letter_code
_entity_poly.pdbx_strand_id
1 'polypeptide(L)'
;MADVETKPESTPIAIFRPNNLNNDDDGSDYVLLAGSGASPPTLEVSNLRHPISESLWSLIIDPANLPPHLKLPASQIHVIVSNNSGLKTAQGYYDGLLSPLLSYLRVAHTTHITSSPTSIAEFTTQIASNGLENLIVLLSGDTGVTEYINAVPTTSQKITVCVLPLGTANAFASAHGLGLKSLLHGKPTLFPTFTATFSPGSRENGEPLKESLTKTTSIRGCVVASYGFHASIVGGSETPEYRKHGINKFKMVAEEVMKGTFLGGAGNGFQPYNATVKGVEAVKGGTKHSYLMLALVDRMEPTFVISPKSRDGQVWALYTGDISGKDLINTLIMGAYAGGKHVEHEIVGYEESKGFRIENLEDKELWKRWICVDGRFIEVPEKEGWVEVKSFYIESKSLVLVSSLIEGIQYKLFMRINTFAHKSFPLKASSSTELSNQTSPRRSPTMSVEQLMDEAAARKTAMNPLLHSYIGGHRSSLPTPSLCLSLPTIQRNCDIFHRSLEGLDISFRAHVKTHKTIEVTKIELGPKHHSVITSTIREIRGLKPLIDDGTVTDVLYGLPPAASYVATLSSLSKNIPNLRLLVDHPTQIANLNSLPPLCGRPWSVFIKLDTGYHRAGLEPSSDSLKELLKSAILHRNISIYGFYAHAGDSYSSKTEDDSISYLKTELSTVFAAVKALNEVSHSLDATDVSNRPLVLSIGATPTAHVVSNLKSLGKDLGIELPDNCSLEIHAGNYPFNDLQQLATGVVPPPDPAFPGNSSLACTVNVEVVSVYPSRNEALINAGVLAVGREPGQYPGFGRVRGKEKWVLGRISQEHGVLTLDKENKDHVGEDKVEKAFKVGEKLVLDIQHACVAAASHDWYFILDGKDIVVDVWYPWRGWM
;
A
#
# COMPACT_ATOMS: atom_id res chain seq x y z
N MET A 1 -37.65 25.18 9.63
CA MET A 1 -37.41 23.84 10.21
C MET A 1 -35.90 23.63 10.21
N ALA A 2 -35.38 23.23 11.36
CA ALA A 2 -34.00 23.40 11.82
C ALA A 2 -32.91 22.92 10.84
N ASP A 3 -31.84 23.72 10.78
CA ASP A 3 -30.54 23.39 10.16
C ASP A 3 -29.99 22.09 10.73
N VAL A 4 -29.71 21.11 9.87
CA VAL A 4 -28.89 19.95 10.23
C VAL A 4 -27.45 20.29 9.87
N GLU A 5 -26.76 20.92 10.81
CA GLU A 5 -25.29 21.02 10.82
C GLU A 5 -24.70 19.60 10.68
N THR A 6 -24.04 19.32 9.56
CA THR A 6 -23.27 18.08 9.41
C THR A 6 -22.08 18.14 10.37
N LYS A 7 -22.20 17.49 11.53
CA LYS A 7 -21.15 17.38 12.53
C LYS A 7 -19.90 16.68 11.96
N PRO A 8 -18.69 17.09 12.37
CA PRO A 8 -17.46 16.39 12.04
C PRO A 8 -17.50 14.91 12.50
N GLU A 9 -17.14 13.97 11.62
CA GLU A 9 -17.16 12.54 11.94
C GLU A 9 -16.15 12.17 13.04
N SER A 10 -16.62 11.35 13.99
CA SER A 10 -15.86 10.87 15.13
C SER A 10 -14.88 9.76 14.72
N THR A 11 -13.68 9.78 15.30
CA THR A 11 -12.61 8.83 15.04
C THR A 11 -12.60 7.73 16.10
N PRO A 12 -12.88 6.46 15.76
CA PRO A 12 -12.80 5.34 16.69
C PRO A 12 -11.42 5.18 17.32
N ILE A 13 -11.37 5.01 18.64
CA ILE A 13 -10.13 4.88 19.45
C ILE A 13 -10.01 3.48 20.06
N ALA A 14 -11.06 3.00 20.72
CA ALA A 14 -11.08 1.71 21.39
C ALA A 14 -12.49 1.13 21.44
N ILE A 15 -12.58 -0.19 21.47
CA ILE A 15 -13.83 -0.93 21.65
C ILE A 15 -13.62 -1.93 22.78
N PHE A 16 -14.63 -2.15 23.60
CA PHE A 16 -14.58 -3.24 24.57
C PHE A 16 -15.97 -3.75 24.90
N ARG A 17 -16.02 -4.95 25.50
CA ARG A 17 -17.25 -5.56 25.99
C ARG A 17 -17.31 -5.40 27.51
N PRO A 18 -18.38 -4.83 28.10
CA PRO A 18 -18.51 -4.75 29.54
C PRO A 18 -18.62 -6.16 30.17
N ASN A 19 -17.77 -6.48 31.15
CA ASN A 19 -17.66 -7.82 31.76
C ASN A 19 -18.80 -8.24 32.71
N ASN A 20 -19.99 -7.61 32.66
CA ASN A 20 -21.08 -7.89 33.59
C ASN A 20 -22.40 -8.17 32.86
N LEU A 21 -22.54 -9.30 32.16
CA LEU A 21 -23.85 -9.94 31.94
C LEU A 21 -23.67 -11.46 31.89
N ASN A 22 -24.51 -12.16 32.65
CA ASN A 22 -24.56 -13.60 32.80
C ASN A 22 -24.86 -14.31 31.46
N ASN A 23 -24.53 -15.61 31.42
CA ASN A 23 -24.60 -16.61 30.33
C ASN A 23 -25.93 -16.79 29.56
N ASP A 24 -26.69 -15.73 29.28
CA ASP A 24 -27.81 -15.78 28.34
C ASP A 24 -27.52 -14.89 27.12
N ASP A 25 -27.64 -15.50 25.95
CA ASP A 25 -27.31 -14.97 24.63
C ASP A 25 -28.36 -13.94 24.16
N ASP A 26 -28.28 -12.71 24.69
CA ASP A 26 -29.02 -11.54 24.20
C ASP A 26 -28.07 -10.42 23.76
N GLY A 27 -27.39 -10.61 22.62
CA GLY A 27 -26.90 -9.51 21.78
C GLY A 27 -26.01 -8.43 22.44
N SER A 28 -25.28 -8.75 23.51
CA SER A 28 -24.66 -7.75 24.40
C SER A 28 -23.81 -6.69 23.67
N ASP A 29 -24.19 -5.43 23.87
CA ASP A 29 -23.64 -4.21 23.27
C ASP A 29 -22.14 -4.00 23.59
N TYR A 30 -21.34 -3.73 22.55
CA TYR A 30 -19.96 -3.27 22.72
C TYR A 30 -19.95 -1.77 22.99
N VAL A 31 -18.98 -1.26 23.73
CA VAL A 31 -18.79 0.18 23.89
C VAL A 31 -17.69 0.66 22.95
N LEU A 32 -18.01 1.65 22.13
CA LEU A 32 -17.07 2.39 21.30
C LEU A 32 -16.68 3.70 21.99
N LEU A 33 -15.39 3.85 22.19
CA LEU A 33 -14.73 5.10 22.54
C LEU A 33 -14.22 5.73 21.24
N ALA A 34 -14.70 6.92 20.89
CA ALA A 34 -14.28 7.66 19.71
C ALA A 34 -13.92 9.11 20.10
N GLY A 35 -13.02 9.75 19.36
CA GLY A 35 -12.79 11.18 19.48
C GLY A 35 -13.65 11.92 18.47
N SER A 36 -14.47 12.88 18.91
CA SER A 36 -15.26 13.72 18.01
C SER A 36 -14.37 14.39 16.95
N GLY A 37 -14.90 14.73 15.78
CA GLY A 37 -14.15 15.52 14.80
C GLY A 37 -14.04 17.03 15.13
N ALA A 38 -14.44 17.47 16.33
CA ALA A 38 -14.27 18.85 16.78
C ALA A 38 -12.77 19.22 16.95
N SER A 39 -12.47 20.52 16.96
CA SER A 39 -11.12 21.04 17.24
C SER A 39 -11.21 22.06 18.38
N PRO A 40 -10.78 21.70 19.61
CA PRO A 40 -10.20 20.42 20.02
C PRO A 40 -11.23 19.27 20.06
N PRO A 41 -10.79 18.01 19.94
CA PRO A 41 -11.69 16.86 19.96
C PRO A 41 -12.13 16.51 21.39
N THR A 42 -13.34 15.97 21.53
CA THR A 42 -13.90 15.43 22.79
C THR A 42 -14.10 13.92 22.73
N LEU A 43 -14.03 13.22 23.86
CA LEU A 43 -14.36 11.80 23.93
C LEU A 43 -15.87 11.60 23.75
N GLU A 44 -16.23 10.76 22.81
CA GLU A 44 -17.58 10.27 22.59
C GLU A 44 -17.63 8.79 22.96
N VAL A 45 -18.63 8.44 23.76
CA VAL A 45 -18.90 7.06 24.20
C VAL A 45 -20.24 6.66 23.61
N SER A 46 -20.25 5.57 22.87
CA SER A 46 -21.47 5.05 22.23
C SER A 46 -21.51 3.53 22.31
N ASN A 47 -22.72 2.97 22.28
CA ASN A 47 -22.90 1.53 22.17
C ASN A 47 -22.87 1.14 20.68
N LEU A 48 -22.09 0.12 20.37
CA LEU A 48 -22.08 -0.57 19.09
C LEU A 48 -22.92 -1.83 19.19
N ARG A 49 -23.92 -1.91 18.31
CA ARG A 49 -24.68 -3.12 18.09
C ARG A 49 -23.90 -4.09 17.22
N HIS A 50 -23.98 -5.37 17.56
CA HIS A 50 -23.45 -6.41 16.70
C HIS A 50 -24.21 -6.44 15.35
N PRO A 51 -23.55 -6.64 14.20
CA PRO A 51 -22.11 -6.86 14.02
C PRO A 51 -21.27 -5.57 14.00
N ILE A 52 -20.14 -5.59 14.70
CA ILE A 52 -19.11 -4.54 14.61
C ILE A 52 -18.39 -4.68 13.25
N SER A 53 -18.15 -3.58 12.55
CA SER A 53 -17.41 -3.58 11.28
C SER A 53 -15.99 -4.15 11.44
N GLU A 54 -15.49 -4.89 10.44
CA GLU A 54 -14.15 -5.50 10.47
C GLU A 54 -13.04 -4.50 10.80
N SER A 55 -13.16 -3.25 10.33
CA SER A 55 -12.23 -2.13 10.57
C SER A 55 -12.10 -1.70 12.04
N LEU A 56 -13.07 -2.06 12.86
CA LEU A 56 -13.17 -1.68 14.27
C LEU A 56 -12.64 -2.78 15.22
N TRP A 57 -12.54 -4.03 14.78
CA TRP A 57 -12.08 -5.15 15.61
C TRP A 57 -10.64 -5.01 16.08
N SER A 58 -9.77 -4.37 15.29
CA SER A 58 -8.38 -4.09 15.69
C SER A 58 -8.29 -3.05 16.82
N LEU A 59 -9.41 -2.41 17.19
CA LEU A 59 -9.49 -1.45 18.28
C LEU A 59 -10.02 -2.09 19.57
N ILE A 60 -10.25 -3.41 19.58
CA ILE A 60 -10.70 -4.09 20.79
C ILE A 60 -9.59 -4.09 21.83
N ILE A 61 -9.92 -3.54 23.00
CA ILE A 61 -9.14 -3.68 24.23
C ILE A 61 -10.00 -4.39 25.26
N ASP A 62 -9.35 -5.08 26.18
CA ASP A 62 -9.98 -5.50 27.43
C ASP A 62 -9.56 -4.48 28.51
N PRO A 63 -10.50 -3.68 29.06
CA PRO A 63 -10.18 -2.74 30.14
C PRO A 63 -9.61 -3.42 31.38
N ALA A 64 -9.88 -4.71 31.61
CA ALA A 64 -9.25 -5.48 32.68
C ALA A 64 -7.82 -5.90 32.33
N ASN A 65 -7.45 -5.87 31.05
CA ASN A 65 -6.16 -6.31 30.53
C ASN A 65 -5.52 -5.27 29.60
N LEU A 66 -5.40 -4.02 30.07
CA LEU A 66 -4.68 -2.96 29.37
C LEU A 66 -3.20 -3.31 29.09
N PRO A 67 -2.56 -2.65 28.10
CA PRO A 67 -1.12 -2.77 27.87
C PRO A 67 -0.29 -2.55 29.15
N PRO A 68 0.86 -3.24 29.31
CA PRO A 68 1.68 -3.15 30.54
C PRO A 68 2.04 -1.72 30.96
N HIS A 69 2.32 -0.83 30.01
CA HIS A 69 2.67 0.57 30.30
C HIS A 69 1.50 1.39 30.86
N LEU A 70 0.25 0.98 30.66
CA LEU A 70 -0.94 1.60 31.23
C LEU A 70 -1.39 0.99 32.56
N LYS A 71 -0.73 -0.10 33.00
CA LYS A 71 -0.99 -0.75 34.30
C LYS A 71 -0.06 -0.25 35.41
N LEU A 72 0.81 0.72 35.11
CA LEU A 72 1.68 1.33 36.11
C LEU A 72 0.84 2.13 37.14
N PRO A 73 1.32 2.23 38.39
CA PRO A 73 0.73 3.11 39.40
C PRO A 73 0.61 4.57 38.93
N ALA A 74 -0.33 5.32 39.51
CA ALA A 74 -0.59 6.72 39.14
C ALA A 74 0.64 7.65 39.26
N SER A 75 1.54 7.35 40.21
CA SER A 75 2.80 8.07 40.41
C SER A 75 3.86 7.78 39.35
N GLN A 76 3.61 6.82 38.46
CA GLN A 76 4.50 6.36 37.39
C GLN A 76 3.91 6.61 35.99
N ILE A 77 2.67 7.11 35.89
CA ILE A 77 2.07 7.55 34.62
C ILE A 77 1.97 9.08 34.64
N HIS A 78 2.63 9.73 33.70
CA HIS A 78 2.71 11.18 33.59
C HIS A 78 2.19 11.65 32.24
N VAL A 79 1.36 12.68 32.24
CA VAL A 79 0.91 13.36 31.03
C VAL A 79 1.50 14.76 31.02
N ILE A 80 2.32 15.07 30.01
CA ILE A 80 2.92 16.39 29.83
C ILE A 80 2.16 17.12 28.72
N VAL A 81 1.52 18.22 29.06
CA VAL A 81 0.70 19.04 28.14
C VAL A 81 1.46 20.30 27.75
N SER A 82 1.88 20.38 26.48
CA SER A 82 2.64 21.53 25.98
C SER A 82 1.71 22.65 25.47
N ASN A 83 1.35 23.59 26.35
CA ASN A 83 0.33 24.61 26.07
C ASN A 83 0.68 25.58 24.93
N ASN A 84 1.97 25.82 24.72
CA ASN A 84 2.46 26.74 23.69
C ASN A 84 2.89 26.03 22.39
N SER A 85 2.69 24.71 22.29
CA SER A 85 3.06 23.97 21.07
C SER A 85 2.07 24.22 19.93
N GLY A 86 2.59 24.36 18.71
CA GLY A 86 1.80 24.40 17.48
C GLY A 86 0.65 25.42 17.53
N LEU A 87 -0.57 24.93 17.29
CA LEU A 87 -1.80 25.72 17.27
C LEU A 87 -2.42 25.95 18.66
N LYS A 88 -1.69 25.65 19.75
CA LYS A 88 -2.15 25.77 21.13
C LYS A 88 -3.38 24.92 21.47
N THR A 89 -3.48 23.74 20.84
CA THR A 89 -4.61 22.82 21.02
C THR A 89 -4.36 21.74 22.08
N ALA A 90 -3.15 21.65 22.63
CA ALA A 90 -2.74 20.58 23.54
C ALA A 90 -3.62 20.47 24.79
N GLN A 91 -3.90 21.60 25.45
CA GLN A 91 -4.76 21.65 26.63
C GLN A 91 -6.18 21.16 26.30
N GLY A 92 -6.76 21.68 25.22
CA GLY A 92 -8.10 21.29 24.78
C GLY A 92 -8.19 19.80 24.39
N TYR A 93 -7.13 19.25 23.76
CA TYR A 93 -7.05 17.82 23.44
C TYR A 93 -6.97 16.96 24.72
N TYR A 94 -6.21 17.42 25.71
CA TYR A 94 -6.11 16.75 27.00
C TYR A 94 -7.45 16.74 27.74
N ASP A 95 -8.05 17.90 27.94
CA ASP A 95 -9.29 18.07 28.70
C ASP A 95 -10.48 17.40 28.02
N GLY A 96 -10.58 17.55 26.69
CA GLY A 96 -11.70 17.06 25.91
C GLY A 96 -11.65 15.55 25.65
N LEU A 97 -10.45 15.00 25.36
CA LEU A 97 -10.32 13.64 24.83
C LEU A 97 -9.47 12.72 25.68
N LEU A 98 -8.20 13.07 25.95
CA LEU A 98 -7.27 12.13 26.58
C LEU A 98 -7.61 11.88 28.06
N SER A 99 -7.88 12.92 28.84
CA SER A 99 -8.21 12.79 30.27
C SER A 99 -9.51 11.99 30.48
N PRO A 100 -10.61 12.28 29.76
CA PRO A 100 -11.81 11.44 29.80
C PRO A 100 -11.55 10.00 29.39
N LEU A 101 -10.71 9.76 28.37
CA LEU A 101 -10.38 8.42 27.91
C LEU A 101 -9.64 7.62 28.99
N LEU A 102 -8.60 8.19 29.59
CA LEU A 102 -7.85 7.54 30.67
C LEU A 102 -8.73 7.28 31.90
N SER A 103 -9.59 8.24 32.25
CA SER A 103 -10.58 8.09 33.31
C SER A 103 -11.54 6.92 33.03
N TYR A 104 -12.04 6.84 31.80
CA TYR A 104 -12.93 5.77 31.35
C TYR A 104 -12.26 4.39 31.48
N LEU A 105 -10.98 4.30 31.12
CA LEU A 105 -10.16 3.09 31.23
C LEU A 105 -9.61 2.85 32.65
N ARG A 106 -9.99 3.68 33.63
CA ARG A 106 -9.52 3.63 35.02
C ARG A 106 -8.00 3.70 35.15
N VAL A 107 -7.35 4.40 34.23
CA VAL A 107 -5.91 4.70 34.28
C VAL A 107 -5.74 6.02 35.03
N ALA A 108 -5.17 5.95 36.23
CA ALA A 108 -4.82 7.13 37.00
C ALA A 108 -3.43 7.64 36.58
N HIS A 109 -3.26 8.96 36.55
CA HIS A 109 -2.02 9.59 36.10
C HIS A 109 -1.79 10.95 36.76
N THR A 110 -0.55 11.41 36.70
CA THR A 110 -0.13 12.76 37.11
C THR A 110 -0.03 13.67 35.89
N THR A 111 -0.54 14.90 35.98
CA THR A 111 -0.52 15.85 34.86
C THR A 111 0.46 16.98 35.11
N HIS A 112 1.23 17.34 34.09
CA HIS A 112 2.18 18.44 34.10
C HIS A 112 1.87 19.38 32.93
N ILE A 113 1.69 20.66 33.22
CA ILE A 113 1.34 21.68 32.22
C ILE A 113 2.54 22.59 32.03
N THR A 114 2.96 22.81 30.79
CA THR A 114 4.13 23.66 30.52
C THR A 114 3.80 25.14 30.74
N SER A 115 4.73 25.86 31.37
CA SER A 115 4.65 27.30 31.60
C SER A 115 5.81 28.07 30.98
N SER A 116 6.86 27.38 30.52
CA SER A 116 8.07 27.94 29.93
C SER A 116 8.63 27.02 28.82
N PRO A 117 9.57 27.51 28.00
CA PRO A 117 10.34 26.68 27.05
C PRO A 117 11.22 25.60 27.71
N THR A 118 11.38 25.61 29.03
CA THR A 118 12.18 24.61 29.77
C THR A 118 11.33 23.52 30.42
N SER A 119 10.00 23.70 30.49
CA SER A 119 9.15 22.87 31.35
C SER A 119 9.21 21.38 31.00
N ILE A 120 9.24 21.00 29.71
CA ILE A 120 9.29 19.57 29.31
C ILE A 120 10.58 18.94 29.84
N ALA A 121 11.71 19.62 29.69
CA ALA A 121 13.00 19.14 30.17
C ALA A 121 13.04 19.04 31.70
N GLU A 122 12.50 20.03 32.40
CA GLU A 122 12.42 20.06 33.87
C GLU A 122 11.57 18.91 34.41
N PHE A 123 10.35 18.73 33.87
CA PHE A 123 9.46 17.62 34.27
C PHE A 123 10.08 16.27 33.94
N THR A 124 10.67 16.12 32.74
CA THR A 124 11.32 14.86 32.34
C THR A 124 12.48 14.51 33.28
N THR A 125 13.31 15.48 33.64
CA THR A 125 14.42 15.27 34.58
C THR A 125 13.92 14.88 35.95
N GLN A 126 12.88 15.56 36.45
CA GLN A 126 12.26 15.25 37.73
C GLN A 126 11.68 13.83 37.74
N ILE A 127 10.91 13.44 36.72
CA ILE A 127 10.36 12.09 36.58
C ILE A 127 11.48 11.06 36.52
N ALA A 128 12.50 11.30 35.70
CA ALA A 128 13.61 10.37 35.53
C ALA A 128 14.43 10.16 36.81
N SER A 129 14.51 11.17 37.68
CA SER A 129 15.27 11.11 38.93
C SER A 129 14.72 10.12 39.97
N ASN A 130 13.45 9.70 39.83
CA ASN A 130 12.82 8.76 40.78
C ASN A 130 13.34 7.32 40.65
N GLY A 131 14.03 6.98 39.55
CA GLY A 131 14.60 5.64 39.30
C GLY A 131 13.57 4.52 39.07
N LEU A 132 12.29 4.86 38.95
CA LEU A 132 11.17 3.96 38.73
C LEU A 132 10.92 3.71 37.24
N GLU A 133 10.08 2.71 36.95
CA GLU A 133 9.47 2.56 35.64
C GLU A 133 8.41 3.65 35.44
N ASN A 134 8.48 4.43 34.37
CA ASN A 134 7.54 5.52 34.13
C ASN A 134 7.00 5.49 32.69
N LEU A 135 5.75 5.87 32.50
CA LEU A 135 5.17 6.23 31.21
C LEU A 135 5.00 7.75 31.16
N ILE A 136 5.48 8.39 30.10
CA ILE A 136 5.26 9.80 29.78
C ILE A 136 4.41 9.89 28.51
N VAL A 137 3.18 10.40 28.61
CA VAL A 137 2.37 10.77 27.45
C VAL A 137 2.64 12.24 27.14
N LEU A 138 3.32 12.50 26.03
CA LEU A 138 3.80 13.82 25.65
C LEU A 138 2.90 14.43 24.58
N LEU A 139 2.15 15.47 24.93
CA LEU A 139 1.29 16.22 24.01
C LEU A 139 2.08 17.44 23.51
N SER A 140 2.84 17.24 22.43
CA SER A 140 3.76 18.24 21.88
C SER A 140 4.06 17.96 20.40
N GLY A 141 4.73 18.90 19.73
CA GLY A 141 5.44 18.64 18.47
C GLY A 141 6.88 18.18 18.64
N ASP A 142 7.59 18.03 17.52
CA ASP A 142 8.96 17.49 17.43
C ASP A 142 9.95 18.15 18.40
N THR A 143 9.86 19.48 18.59
CA THR A 143 10.71 20.20 19.57
C THR A 143 10.57 19.65 20.99
N GLY A 144 9.36 19.25 21.41
CA GLY A 144 9.17 18.66 22.73
C GLY A 144 9.73 17.25 22.82
N VAL A 145 9.76 16.50 21.71
CA VAL A 145 10.43 15.19 21.65
C VAL A 145 11.94 15.38 21.81
N THR A 146 12.52 16.37 21.12
CA THR A 146 13.93 16.74 21.27
C THR A 146 14.24 17.17 22.71
N GLU A 147 13.41 17.98 23.34
CA GLU A 147 13.57 18.37 24.77
C GLU A 147 13.52 17.17 25.71
N TYR A 148 12.56 16.26 25.51
CA TYR A 148 12.47 15.01 26.26
C TYR A 148 13.73 14.15 26.09
N ILE A 149 14.17 13.90 24.85
CA ILE A 149 15.33 13.05 24.56
C ILE A 149 16.58 13.66 25.19
N ASN A 150 16.72 14.99 25.21
CA ASN A 150 17.88 15.62 25.83
C ASN A 150 17.83 15.60 27.36
N ALA A 151 16.64 15.63 27.97
CA ALA A 151 16.46 15.58 29.41
C ALA A 151 16.53 14.17 30.01
N VAL A 152 16.21 13.11 29.25
CA VAL A 152 16.27 11.74 29.76
C VAL A 152 17.72 11.26 29.90
N PRO A 153 18.15 10.70 31.06
CA PRO A 153 19.49 10.16 31.22
C PRO A 153 19.78 9.05 30.20
N THR A 154 20.99 9.03 29.65
CA THR A 154 21.43 8.08 28.60
C THR A 154 21.35 6.60 29.02
N THR A 155 21.31 6.31 30.31
CA THR A 155 21.25 4.94 30.88
C THR A 155 19.87 4.54 31.39
N SER A 156 18.87 5.41 31.30
CA SER A 156 17.55 5.14 31.89
C SER A 156 16.75 4.19 31.00
N GLN A 157 16.74 2.88 31.26
CA GLN A 157 15.95 1.87 30.53
C GLN A 157 14.49 1.75 31.02
N LYS A 158 14.04 2.67 31.87
CA LYS A 158 12.80 2.54 32.62
C LYS A 158 11.72 3.55 32.21
N ILE A 159 11.94 4.40 31.20
CA ILE A 159 11.00 5.48 30.86
C ILE A 159 10.43 5.30 29.47
N THR A 160 9.18 4.89 29.39
CA THR A 160 8.39 4.79 28.17
C THR A 160 7.83 6.17 27.82
N VAL A 161 8.01 6.69 26.60
CA VAL A 161 7.32 7.90 26.12
C VAL A 161 6.36 7.59 24.99
N CYS A 162 5.12 8.10 25.05
CA CYS A 162 4.14 8.07 23.97
C CYS A 162 3.90 9.50 23.47
N VAL A 163 4.20 9.77 22.20
CA VAL A 163 4.07 11.12 21.62
C VAL A 163 2.70 11.29 20.95
N LEU A 164 1.98 12.34 21.34
CA LEU A 164 0.76 12.81 20.67
C LEU A 164 1.09 14.09 19.89
N PRO A 165 1.12 14.04 18.54
CA PRO A 165 1.70 15.09 17.70
C PRO A 165 0.77 16.30 17.56
N LEU A 166 0.86 17.22 18.51
CA LEU A 166 0.03 18.45 18.55
C LEU A 166 0.80 19.72 18.14
N GLY A 167 1.99 19.56 17.54
CA GLY A 167 2.77 20.63 16.90
C GLY A 167 2.35 20.94 15.46
N THR A 168 2.96 21.97 14.87
CA THR A 168 2.71 22.42 13.47
C THR A 168 3.43 21.59 12.41
N ALA A 169 4.63 21.10 12.71
CA ALA A 169 5.41 20.18 11.88
C ALA A 169 5.84 19.00 12.76
N ASN A 170 5.30 17.82 12.47
CA ASN A 170 5.51 16.60 13.27
C ASN A 170 6.14 15.51 12.42
N ALA A 171 7.30 15.83 11.84
CA ALA A 171 8.06 14.97 10.96
C ALA A 171 8.40 13.64 11.65
N PHE A 172 8.81 13.72 12.93
CA PHE A 172 9.09 12.55 13.75
C PHE A 172 7.85 11.65 13.89
N ALA A 173 6.72 12.23 14.30
CA ALA A 173 5.49 11.45 14.47
C ALA A 173 4.94 10.90 13.17
N SER A 174 5.08 11.63 12.06
CA SER A 174 4.64 11.19 10.73
C SER A 174 5.51 10.04 10.20
N ALA A 175 6.82 10.08 10.42
CA ALA A 175 7.73 9.02 9.99
C ALA A 175 7.48 7.70 10.73
N HIS A 176 6.90 7.78 11.93
CA HIS A 176 6.69 6.62 12.82
C HIS A 176 5.22 6.28 13.07
N GLY A 177 4.27 6.99 12.46
CA GLY A 177 2.83 6.72 12.57
C GLY A 177 2.28 6.86 14.00
N LEU A 178 2.65 7.93 14.71
CA LEU A 178 2.30 8.13 16.13
C LEU A 178 0.99 8.89 16.34
N GLY A 179 0.15 8.41 17.26
CA GLY A 179 -1.07 9.12 17.67
C GLY A 179 -1.76 8.48 18.87
N LEU A 180 -3.01 8.85 19.15
CA LEU A 180 -3.70 8.35 20.36
C LEU A 180 -3.89 6.83 20.40
N LYS A 181 -4.09 6.20 19.23
CA LYS A 181 -4.17 4.74 19.12
C LYS A 181 -2.88 4.05 19.54
N SER A 182 -1.75 4.72 19.35
CA SER A 182 -0.44 4.27 19.80
C SER A 182 -0.50 4.00 21.31
N LEU A 183 -1.06 4.91 22.13
CA LEU A 183 -1.14 4.69 23.57
C LEU A 183 -1.82 3.36 23.98
N LEU A 184 -2.81 2.88 23.22
CA LEU A 184 -3.63 1.72 23.56
C LEU A 184 -3.22 0.42 22.85
N HIS A 185 -2.72 0.48 21.61
CA HIS A 185 -2.77 -0.67 20.70
C HIS A 185 -1.43 -1.23 20.22
N GLY A 186 -0.34 -0.49 20.31
CA GLY A 186 0.92 -1.02 19.80
C GLY A 186 1.92 -1.36 20.91
N LYS A 187 3.19 -1.47 20.52
CA LYS A 187 4.25 -2.04 21.33
C LYS A 187 5.43 -1.08 21.51
N PRO A 188 6.11 -1.11 22.68
CA PRO A 188 7.44 -0.51 22.87
C PRO A 188 8.44 -0.95 21.78
N THR A 189 9.08 0.00 21.10
CA THR A 189 10.19 -0.27 20.16
C THR A 189 11.34 0.72 20.36
N LEU A 190 12.55 0.40 19.88
CA LEU A 190 13.70 1.31 19.93
C LEU A 190 13.77 2.14 18.65
N PHE A 191 14.26 3.37 18.73
CA PHE A 191 14.44 4.24 17.55
C PHE A 191 15.83 4.82 17.48
N PRO A 192 16.34 5.06 16.25
CA PRO A 192 17.59 5.74 16.07
C PRO A 192 17.47 7.17 16.56
N THR A 193 18.55 7.65 17.17
CA THR A 193 18.77 9.07 17.41
C THR A 193 20.16 9.40 16.91
N PHE A 194 20.50 10.67 16.87
CA PHE A 194 21.88 11.08 16.69
C PHE A 194 22.28 12.03 17.80
N THR A 195 23.58 12.11 18.04
CA THR A 195 24.17 13.08 18.94
C THR A 195 25.05 14.02 18.12
N ALA A 196 24.73 15.31 18.15
CA ALA A 196 25.55 16.39 17.64
C ALA A 196 26.38 16.97 18.79
N THR A 197 27.68 16.76 18.78
CA THR A 197 28.62 17.30 19.77
C THR A 197 29.37 18.48 19.17
N PHE A 198 29.46 19.57 19.93
CA PHE A 198 30.00 20.84 19.46
C PHE A 198 31.30 21.21 20.20
N SER A 199 32.17 21.92 19.50
CA SER A 199 33.38 22.51 20.06
C SER A 199 33.08 23.49 21.21
N PRO A 200 34.02 23.67 22.17
CA PRO A 200 33.94 24.77 23.13
C PRO A 200 33.74 26.12 22.46
N GLY A 201 32.92 27.00 23.05
CA GLY A 201 32.61 28.32 22.49
C GLY A 201 31.42 28.34 21.53
N SER A 202 30.82 27.19 21.19
CA SER A 202 29.55 27.14 20.47
C SER A 202 28.41 27.77 21.26
N ARG A 203 27.48 28.42 20.55
CA ARG A 203 26.40 29.22 21.13
C ARG A 203 25.04 28.83 20.57
N GLU A 204 24.03 28.72 21.43
CA GLU A 204 22.62 28.59 21.04
C GLU A 204 21.93 29.91 21.36
N ASN A 205 21.30 30.57 20.36
CA ASN A 205 20.63 31.86 20.54
C ASN A 205 21.50 32.97 21.19
N GLY A 206 22.83 32.93 20.99
CA GLY A 206 23.75 33.90 21.59
C GLY A 206 24.13 33.62 23.05
N GLU A 207 23.72 32.49 23.62
CA GLU A 207 24.20 32.01 24.92
C GLU A 207 25.19 30.85 24.73
N PRO A 208 26.23 30.71 25.57
CA PRO A 208 27.12 29.54 25.53
C PRO A 208 26.31 28.24 25.61
N LEU A 209 26.62 27.25 24.76
CA LEU A 209 25.84 26.02 24.67
C LEU A 209 25.73 25.26 26.01
N LYS A 210 26.80 25.29 26.83
CA LYS A 210 26.81 24.70 28.18
C LYS A 210 25.87 25.41 29.17
N GLU A 211 25.51 26.65 28.89
CA GLU A 211 24.62 27.50 29.70
C GLU A 211 23.22 27.59 29.08
N SER A 212 23.03 27.03 27.88
CA SER A 212 21.77 26.94 27.17
C SER A 212 20.82 25.90 27.77
N LEU A 213 19.66 25.72 27.14
CA LEU A 213 18.62 24.77 27.56
C LEU A 213 19.12 23.32 27.67
N THR A 214 20.13 22.93 26.88
CA THR A 214 20.67 21.57 26.88
C THR A 214 21.66 21.32 28.00
N LYS A 215 22.26 22.37 28.58
CA LYS A 215 23.27 22.33 29.66
C LYS A 215 24.44 21.37 29.39
N THR A 216 24.73 21.09 28.13
CA THR A 216 25.77 20.16 27.66
C THR A 216 26.45 20.73 26.42
N THR A 217 27.54 20.11 25.97
CA THR A 217 28.14 20.40 24.66
C THR A 217 27.55 19.55 23.53
N SER A 218 26.53 18.75 23.83
CA SER A 218 26.00 17.73 22.91
C SER A 218 24.48 17.75 22.92
N ILE A 219 23.89 17.78 21.72
CA ILE A 219 22.45 17.75 21.52
C ILE A 219 22.08 16.43 20.88
N ARG A 220 21.13 15.71 21.47
CA ARG A 220 20.49 14.55 20.85
C ARG A 220 19.34 15.00 19.96
N GLY A 221 19.26 14.45 18.75
CA GLY A 221 18.17 14.69 17.81
C GLY A 221 17.60 13.40 17.23
N CYS A 222 16.44 13.52 16.61
CA CYS A 222 15.63 12.42 16.09
C CYS A 222 15.04 12.69 14.70
N VAL A 223 15.21 13.90 14.15
CA VAL A 223 14.71 14.27 12.83
C VAL A 223 15.86 14.53 11.87
N VAL A 224 16.67 15.56 12.17
CA VAL A 224 17.67 16.07 11.23
C VAL A 224 18.82 16.82 11.90
N ALA A 225 20.04 16.58 11.40
CA ALA A 225 21.18 17.47 11.59
C ALA A 225 21.60 18.05 10.23
N SER A 226 21.85 19.36 10.12
CA SER A 226 22.19 19.94 8.82
C SER A 226 23.11 21.16 8.90
N TYR A 227 23.76 21.43 7.78
CA TYR A 227 24.65 22.55 7.51
C TYR A 227 24.40 23.11 6.10
N GLY A 228 24.73 24.39 5.90
CA GLY A 228 24.52 25.08 4.64
C GLY A 228 23.12 25.69 4.51
N PHE A 229 22.53 25.60 3.32
CA PHE A 229 21.29 26.31 2.98
C PHE A 229 20.13 26.03 3.94
N HIS A 230 19.88 24.76 4.29
CA HIS A 230 18.82 24.38 5.22
C HIS A 230 19.02 25.01 6.61
N ALA A 231 20.22 24.89 7.18
CA ALA A 231 20.52 25.44 8.51
C ALA A 231 20.38 26.96 8.55
N SER A 232 20.73 27.65 7.46
CA SER A 232 20.59 29.10 7.33
C SER A 232 19.13 29.55 7.32
N ILE A 233 18.27 28.82 6.59
CA ILE A 233 16.83 29.11 6.56
C ILE A 233 16.20 28.89 7.93
N VAL A 234 16.51 27.76 8.58
CA VAL A 234 15.96 27.43 9.89
C VAL A 234 16.41 28.45 10.94
N GLY A 235 17.72 28.70 11.07
CA GLY A 235 18.24 29.67 12.04
C GLY A 235 17.77 31.09 11.75
N GLY A 236 17.76 31.50 10.49
CA GLY A 236 17.33 32.83 10.08
C GLY A 236 15.87 33.09 10.41
N SER A 237 15.02 32.07 10.26
CA SER A 237 13.60 32.14 10.58
C SER A 237 13.32 32.42 12.06
N GLU A 238 14.26 32.11 12.93
CA GLU A 238 14.15 32.30 14.38
C GLU A 238 14.72 33.63 14.87
N THR A 239 15.34 34.41 13.99
CA THR A 239 15.76 35.77 14.33
C THR A 239 14.54 36.66 14.63
N PRO A 240 14.68 37.69 15.48
CA PRO A 240 13.56 38.59 15.84
C PRO A 240 12.88 39.24 14.63
N GLU A 241 13.65 39.49 13.57
CA GLU A 241 13.16 40.08 12.32
C GLU A 241 12.18 39.16 11.60
N TYR A 242 12.51 37.88 11.45
CA TYR A 242 11.72 36.92 10.66
C TYR A 242 10.65 36.17 11.46
N ARG A 243 10.87 35.97 12.77
CA ARG A 243 9.95 35.20 13.64
C ARG A 243 8.52 35.72 13.63
N LYS A 244 8.32 37.03 13.45
CA LYS A 244 7.00 37.68 13.42
C LYS A 244 6.16 37.33 12.18
N HIS A 245 6.74 36.72 11.15
CA HIS A 245 6.10 36.48 9.85
C HIS A 245 5.43 35.10 9.71
N GLY A 246 5.25 34.36 10.81
CA GLY A 246 4.57 33.05 10.78
C GLY A 246 5.26 32.06 9.84
N ILE A 247 4.53 31.26 9.09
CA ILE A 247 5.10 30.23 8.18
C ILE A 247 5.90 30.84 7.01
N ASN A 248 5.56 32.05 6.57
CA ASN A 248 6.24 32.71 5.44
C ASN A 248 7.72 33.03 5.73
N LYS A 249 8.13 33.01 7.01
CA LYS A 249 9.50 33.29 7.45
C LYS A 249 10.55 32.48 6.70
N PHE A 250 10.31 31.19 6.46
CA PHE A 250 11.29 30.32 5.80
C PHE A 250 11.50 30.71 4.34
N LYS A 251 10.42 31.07 3.62
CA LYS A 251 10.49 31.55 2.24
C LYS A 251 11.23 32.88 2.15
N MET A 252 10.94 33.81 3.06
CA MET A 252 11.59 35.12 3.08
C MET A 252 13.11 34.98 3.28
N VAL A 253 13.53 34.18 4.26
CA VAL A 253 14.96 33.93 4.51
C VAL A 253 15.60 33.22 3.31
N ALA A 254 14.93 32.22 2.73
CA ALA A 254 15.43 31.53 1.54
C ALA A 254 15.67 32.50 0.37
N GLU A 255 14.75 33.45 0.13
CA GLU A 255 14.91 34.47 -0.92
C GLU A 255 16.08 35.41 -0.65
N GLU A 256 16.30 35.82 0.59
CA GLU A 256 17.44 36.68 0.94
C GLU A 256 18.79 35.96 0.84
N VAL A 257 18.84 34.70 1.30
CA VAL A 257 20.03 33.85 1.17
C VAL A 257 20.34 33.64 -0.32
N MET A 258 19.31 33.42 -1.15
CA MET A 258 19.47 33.26 -2.60
C MET A 258 19.95 34.54 -3.30
N LYS A 259 19.54 35.72 -2.81
CA LYS A 259 20.00 37.02 -3.31
C LYS A 259 21.39 37.39 -2.76
N GLY A 260 21.88 36.71 -1.72
CA GLY A 260 23.11 37.08 -1.03
C GLY A 260 22.99 38.37 -0.22
N THR A 261 21.76 38.73 0.21
CA THR A 261 21.46 39.94 1.01
C THR A 261 21.16 39.63 2.47
N PHE A 262 21.05 38.35 2.82
CA PHE A 262 20.66 37.91 4.16
C PHE A 262 21.58 38.49 5.25
N LEU A 263 20.98 39.06 6.30
CA LEU A 263 21.67 39.73 7.41
C LEU A 263 22.72 40.77 6.97
N GLY A 264 22.42 41.54 5.92
CA GLY A 264 23.27 42.64 5.45
C GLY A 264 24.34 42.22 4.42
N GLY A 265 24.16 41.06 3.78
CA GLY A 265 25.03 40.61 2.70
C GLY A 265 25.05 41.56 1.49
N ALA A 266 26.13 41.52 0.71
CA ALA A 266 26.40 42.48 -0.37
C ALA A 266 25.54 42.30 -1.65
N GLY A 267 24.64 41.31 -1.69
CA GLY A 267 23.77 41.06 -2.83
C GLY A 267 24.42 40.31 -4.00
N ASN A 268 25.49 39.55 -3.73
CA ASN A 268 26.27 38.84 -4.76
C ASN A 268 25.69 37.47 -5.14
N GLY A 269 24.38 37.25 -4.91
CA GLY A 269 23.72 35.96 -5.12
C GLY A 269 24.13 34.88 -4.12
N PHE A 270 23.55 33.69 -4.26
CA PHE A 270 23.86 32.53 -3.42
C PHE A 270 25.34 32.13 -3.54
N GLN A 271 25.99 31.95 -2.40
CA GLN A 271 27.38 31.50 -2.31
C GLN A 271 27.44 30.23 -1.45
N PRO A 272 28.23 29.21 -1.83
CA PRO A 272 28.43 28.02 -1.01
C PRO A 272 29.11 28.37 0.33
N TYR A 273 29.11 27.39 1.23
CA TYR A 273 29.65 27.49 2.58
C TYR A 273 31.00 26.78 2.63
N ASN A 274 31.94 27.27 3.44
CA ASN A 274 33.29 26.74 3.48
C ASN A 274 33.53 25.97 4.78
N ALA A 275 33.69 24.65 4.66
CA ALA A 275 34.03 23.78 5.77
C ALA A 275 34.74 22.51 5.29
N THR A 276 35.46 21.85 6.19
CA THR A 276 35.98 20.49 5.98
C THR A 276 34.99 19.48 6.55
N VAL A 277 34.48 18.57 5.71
CA VAL A 277 33.54 17.51 6.12
C VAL A 277 34.24 16.15 6.09
N LYS A 278 34.01 15.32 7.12
CA LYS A 278 34.51 13.93 7.25
C LYS A 278 33.36 12.97 7.55
N GLY A 279 33.49 11.70 7.14
CA GLY A 279 32.54 10.63 7.46
C GLY A 279 31.46 10.35 6.40
N VAL A 280 31.43 11.13 5.33
CA VAL A 280 30.59 10.98 4.13
C VAL A 280 31.43 11.27 2.89
N GLU A 281 31.07 10.79 1.70
CA GLU A 281 31.87 11.03 0.49
C GLU A 281 31.92 12.51 0.06
N ALA A 282 31.18 13.40 0.74
CA ALA A 282 31.33 14.85 0.63
C ALA A 282 32.80 15.33 0.73
N VAL A 283 33.67 14.55 1.38
CA VAL A 283 35.13 14.75 1.45
C VAL A 283 35.77 14.89 0.06
N LYS A 284 35.24 14.21 -0.96
CA LYS A 284 35.81 14.18 -2.32
C LYS A 284 35.58 15.49 -3.10
N GLY A 285 34.65 16.35 -2.66
CA GLY A 285 34.22 17.57 -3.35
C GLY A 285 34.96 18.86 -2.97
N GLY A 286 35.97 18.79 -2.11
CA GLY A 286 36.68 19.98 -1.58
C GLY A 286 36.01 20.56 -0.33
N THR A 287 36.30 21.83 -0.02
CA THR A 287 35.81 22.51 1.20
C THR A 287 34.49 23.28 1.01
N LYS A 288 33.91 23.24 -0.19
CA LYS A 288 32.70 24.00 -0.51
C LYS A 288 31.46 23.11 -0.46
N HIS A 289 30.47 23.53 0.34
CA HIS A 289 29.22 22.80 0.54
C HIS A 289 28.03 23.74 0.44
N SER A 290 27.06 23.43 -0.41
CA SER A 290 25.81 24.21 -0.51
C SER A 290 24.70 23.65 0.38
N TYR A 291 24.75 22.34 0.61
CA TYR A 291 23.77 21.60 1.39
C TYR A 291 24.44 20.36 2.01
N LEU A 292 24.22 20.11 3.29
CA LEU A 292 24.65 18.89 3.98
C LEU A 292 23.62 18.55 5.07
N MET A 293 23.18 17.30 5.10
CA MET A 293 22.12 16.86 6.00
C MET A 293 22.28 15.39 6.38
N LEU A 294 22.05 15.07 7.65
CA LEU A 294 21.79 13.72 8.16
C LEU A 294 20.31 13.65 8.50
N ALA A 295 19.55 12.74 7.88
CA ALA A 295 18.12 12.60 8.06
C ALA A 295 17.74 11.22 8.64
N LEU A 296 16.93 11.24 9.68
CA LEU A 296 16.34 10.04 10.32
C LEU A 296 14.87 9.83 9.93
N VAL A 297 14.29 10.82 9.23
CA VAL A 297 12.92 10.79 8.72
C VAL A 297 12.90 10.99 7.21
N ASP A 298 11.86 10.47 6.56
CA ASP A 298 11.74 10.56 5.12
C ASP A 298 11.23 11.92 4.63
N ARG A 299 10.43 12.59 5.47
CA ARG A 299 9.74 13.83 5.14
C ARG A 299 9.73 14.80 6.32
N MET A 300 9.81 16.09 6.03
CA MET A 300 9.60 17.15 7.04
C MET A 300 8.14 17.58 7.10
N GLU A 301 7.44 17.45 5.97
CA GLU A 301 6.03 17.80 5.78
C GLU A 301 5.39 16.77 4.84
N PRO A 302 4.04 16.65 4.80
CA PRO A 302 3.36 15.63 4.00
C PRO A 302 3.83 15.50 2.55
N THR A 303 4.11 16.63 1.89
CA THR A 303 4.52 16.69 0.48
C THR A 303 6.03 16.90 0.27
N PHE A 304 6.82 17.10 1.33
CA PHE A 304 8.24 17.41 1.24
C PHE A 304 9.08 16.21 1.67
N VAL A 305 9.40 15.33 0.72
CA VAL A 305 10.14 14.09 0.93
C VAL A 305 11.64 14.38 0.81
N ILE A 306 12.30 14.60 1.93
CA ILE A 306 13.68 15.07 1.99
C ILE A 306 14.72 13.93 1.90
N SER A 307 14.38 12.73 2.39
CA SER A 307 15.25 11.56 2.37
C SER A 307 14.42 10.29 2.19
N PRO A 308 14.06 9.90 0.94
CA PRO A 308 13.12 8.81 0.68
C PRO A 308 13.41 7.48 1.38
N LYS A 309 14.69 7.17 1.63
CA LYS A 309 15.15 5.94 2.28
C LYS A 309 15.35 6.06 3.80
N SER A 310 15.17 7.23 4.42
CA SER A 310 15.23 7.39 5.88
C SER A 310 13.90 6.93 6.54
N ARG A 311 13.61 5.63 6.50
CA ARG A 311 12.43 5.00 7.13
C ARG A 311 12.86 3.81 7.98
N ASP A 312 11.99 3.37 8.88
CA ASP A 312 12.17 2.14 9.67
C ASP A 312 13.51 2.06 10.42
N GLY A 313 14.01 3.20 10.87
CA GLY A 313 15.25 3.30 11.63
C GLY A 313 16.51 3.57 10.81
N GLN A 314 16.41 3.69 9.48
CA GLN A 314 17.53 3.95 8.59
C GLN A 314 17.99 5.42 8.63
N VAL A 315 19.30 5.63 8.63
CA VAL A 315 19.91 6.96 8.69
C VAL A 315 20.68 7.25 7.40
N TRP A 316 20.36 8.35 6.75
CA TRP A 316 20.96 8.72 5.47
C TRP A 316 21.56 10.11 5.51
N ALA A 317 22.69 10.28 4.84
CA ALA A 317 23.29 11.57 4.56
C ALA A 317 22.96 12.03 3.14
N LEU A 318 22.64 13.32 3.00
CA LEU A 318 22.38 13.99 1.74
C LEU A 318 23.24 15.26 1.66
N TYR A 319 23.96 15.45 0.56
CA TYR A 319 24.85 16.59 0.42
C TYR A 319 25.11 17.00 -1.02
N THR A 320 25.59 18.23 -1.19
CA THR A 320 26.03 18.79 -2.46
C THR A 320 27.32 19.59 -2.26
N GLY A 321 28.20 19.56 -3.26
CA GLY A 321 29.38 20.41 -3.31
C GLY A 321 29.06 21.88 -3.66
N ASP A 322 29.96 22.49 -4.44
CA ASP A 322 29.77 23.82 -5.03
C ASP A 322 28.71 23.77 -6.16
N ILE A 323 27.49 24.18 -5.84
CA ILE A 323 26.38 24.23 -6.80
C ILE A 323 25.73 25.61 -6.80
N SER A 324 25.20 26.02 -7.96
CA SER A 324 24.52 27.32 -8.06
C SER A 324 23.22 27.34 -7.24
N GLY A 325 22.80 28.51 -6.77
CA GLY A 325 21.53 28.64 -6.06
C GLY A 325 20.33 28.19 -6.90
N LYS A 326 20.39 28.38 -8.22
CA LYS A 326 19.35 27.91 -9.15
C LYS A 326 19.27 26.39 -9.20
N ASP A 327 20.41 25.71 -9.28
CA ASP A 327 20.47 24.25 -9.31
C ASP A 327 20.08 23.66 -7.95
N LEU A 328 20.45 24.33 -6.85
CA LEU A 328 20.00 23.95 -5.52
C LEU A 328 18.46 23.98 -5.41
N ILE A 329 17.79 25.01 -5.90
CA ILE A 329 16.33 25.07 -5.90
C ILE A 329 15.72 24.04 -6.86
N ASN A 330 16.15 24.02 -8.11
CA ASN A 330 15.56 23.19 -9.16
C ASN A 330 15.77 21.69 -8.92
N THR A 331 16.90 21.31 -8.34
CA THR A 331 17.21 19.92 -8.07
C THR A 331 16.76 19.53 -6.68
N LEU A 332 17.30 20.15 -5.61
CA LEU A 332 17.06 19.67 -4.24
C LEU A 332 15.65 20.01 -3.76
N ILE A 333 15.26 21.28 -3.83
CA ILE A 333 13.99 21.71 -3.25
C ILE A 333 12.81 21.18 -4.08
N MET A 334 12.83 21.36 -5.40
CA MET A 334 11.75 20.86 -6.25
C MET A 334 11.73 19.32 -6.33
N GLY A 335 12.89 18.67 -6.33
CA GLY A 335 12.96 17.21 -6.30
C GLY A 335 12.40 16.60 -5.01
N ALA A 336 12.60 17.26 -3.86
CA ALA A 336 11.99 16.86 -2.59
C ALA A 336 10.46 16.95 -2.62
N TYR A 337 9.89 17.98 -3.26
CA TYR A 337 8.44 18.08 -3.51
C TYR A 337 7.94 17.10 -4.59
N ALA A 338 8.80 16.68 -5.51
CA ALA A 338 8.50 15.70 -6.55
C ALA A 338 8.62 14.25 -6.06
N GLY A 339 8.32 14.00 -4.78
CA GLY A 339 8.40 12.68 -4.16
C GLY A 339 9.82 12.23 -3.82
N GLY A 340 10.77 13.17 -3.75
CA GLY A 340 12.15 12.89 -3.34
C GLY A 340 13.10 12.51 -4.48
N LYS A 341 12.78 12.87 -5.72
CA LYS A 341 13.59 12.58 -6.92
C LYS A 341 14.95 13.28 -6.94
N HIS A 342 15.19 14.25 -6.06
CA HIS A 342 16.49 14.93 -5.96
C HIS A 342 17.64 13.97 -5.64
N VAL A 343 17.37 12.86 -4.95
CA VAL A 343 18.40 11.87 -4.60
C VAL A 343 18.87 11.01 -5.77
N GLU A 344 18.17 11.07 -6.91
CA GLU A 344 18.54 10.36 -8.14
C GLU A 344 19.48 11.20 -9.03
N HIS A 345 19.66 12.48 -8.71
CA HIS A 345 20.44 13.39 -9.54
C HIS A 345 21.93 13.32 -9.16
N GLU A 346 22.81 13.25 -10.17
CA GLU A 346 24.26 13.05 -9.99
C GLU A 346 24.99 14.13 -9.15
N ILE A 347 24.42 15.33 -9.01
CA ILE A 347 25.01 16.43 -8.22
C ILE A 347 24.72 16.27 -6.72
N VAL A 348 23.85 15.34 -6.35
CA VAL A 348 23.42 15.06 -4.99
C VAL A 348 24.07 13.76 -4.53
N GLY A 349 24.95 13.85 -3.54
CA GLY A 349 25.42 12.68 -2.81
C GLY A 349 24.31 12.20 -1.89
N TYR A 350 24.01 10.90 -1.93
CA TYR A 350 23.01 10.27 -1.08
C TYR A 350 23.45 8.87 -0.67
N GLU A 351 23.75 8.69 0.60
CA GLU A 351 24.33 7.45 1.13
C GLU A 351 23.84 7.13 2.55
N GLU A 352 23.80 5.85 2.89
CA GLU A 352 23.57 5.42 4.27
C GLU A 352 24.76 5.88 5.12
N SER A 353 24.48 6.49 6.28
CA SER A 353 25.51 7.17 7.05
C SER A 353 25.39 6.89 8.54
N LYS A 354 26.55 6.77 9.19
CA LYS A 354 26.66 6.73 10.66
C LYS A 354 26.84 8.13 11.27
N GLY A 355 26.79 9.17 10.45
CA GLY A 355 27.04 10.56 10.82
C GLY A 355 28.25 11.17 10.11
N PHE A 356 28.49 12.44 10.38
CA PHE A 356 29.57 13.23 9.78
C PHE A 356 30.18 14.20 10.80
N ARG A 357 31.38 14.68 10.51
CA ARG A 357 32.07 15.71 11.29
C ARG A 357 32.40 16.90 10.39
N ILE A 358 32.11 18.11 10.86
CA ILE A 358 32.40 19.37 10.19
C ILE A 358 33.44 20.13 11.02
N GLU A 359 34.50 20.57 10.38
CA GLU A 359 35.63 21.31 10.97
C GLU A 359 36.03 22.47 10.06
N ASN A 360 36.87 23.40 10.55
CA ASN A 360 37.42 24.50 9.76
C ASN A 360 36.34 25.30 9.02
N LEU A 361 35.29 25.73 9.73
CA LEU A 361 34.22 26.53 9.16
C LEU A 361 34.74 27.96 8.90
N GLU A 362 35.12 28.23 7.65
CA GLU A 362 35.85 29.43 7.23
C GLU A 362 34.96 30.39 6.43
N ASP A 363 34.00 30.99 7.14
CA ASP A 363 33.12 32.01 6.56
C ASP A 363 33.17 33.31 7.37
N LYS A 364 33.27 34.44 6.66
CA LYS A 364 33.24 35.80 7.22
C LYS A 364 31.86 36.15 7.79
N GLU A 365 30.82 35.53 7.26
CA GLU A 365 29.44 35.71 7.67
C GLU A 365 29.10 34.71 8.77
N LEU A 366 28.83 35.21 9.99
CA LEU A 366 28.60 34.37 11.18
C LEU A 366 27.49 33.31 10.96
N TRP A 367 26.42 33.70 10.27
CA TRP A 367 25.26 32.84 10.01
C TRP A 367 25.57 31.63 9.11
N LYS A 368 26.67 31.67 8.36
CA LYS A 368 27.14 30.52 7.58
C LYS A 368 27.76 29.42 8.43
N ARG A 369 28.00 29.67 9.72
CA ARG A 369 28.51 28.68 10.67
C ARG A 369 27.41 28.11 11.57
N TRP A 370 26.15 28.30 11.19
CA TRP A 370 25.01 27.73 11.89
C TRP A 370 24.81 26.26 11.51
N ILE A 371 24.60 25.45 12.54
CA ILE A 371 24.23 24.04 12.45
C ILE A 371 22.80 23.90 12.95
N CYS A 372 21.93 23.29 12.16
CA CYS A 372 20.58 22.96 12.59
C CYS A 372 20.52 21.54 13.17
N VAL A 373 19.95 21.39 14.37
CA VAL A 373 19.63 20.11 15.02
C VAL A 373 18.15 20.15 15.42
N ASP A 374 17.30 19.41 14.71
CA ASP A 374 15.84 19.34 14.93
C ASP A 374 15.16 20.73 15.11
N GLY A 375 15.57 21.73 14.31
CA GLY A 375 15.03 23.09 14.37
C GLY A 375 15.76 24.04 15.33
N ARG A 376 16.64 23.54 16.19
CA ARG A 376 17.57 24.37 16.99
C ARG A 376 18.76 24.76 16.12
N PHE A 377 19.20 26.01 16.20
CA PHE A 377 20.39 26.46 15.48
C PHE A 377 21.52 26.78 16.45
N ILE A 378 22.68 26.20 16.17
CA ILE A 378 23.88 26.33 16.99
C ILE A 378 24.94 27.03 16.15
N GLU A 379 25.45 28.14 16.67
CA GLU A 379 26.56 28.86 16.08
C GLU A 379 27.88 28.22 16.53
N VAL A 380 28.69 27.81 15.56
CA VAL A 380 30.03 27.27 15.78
C VAL A 380 31.06 28.41 15.70
N PRO A 381 32.02 28.51 16.65
CA PRO A 381 32.98 29.60 16.70
C PRO A 381 33.91 29.61 15.47
N GLU A 382 34.44 30.79 15.18
CA GLU A 382 35.47 30.96 14.16
C GLU A 382 36.81 30.39 14.62
N LYS A 383 37.50 29.65 13.73
CA LYS A 383 38.79 28.98 13.99
C LYS A 383 38.69 27.93 15.10
N GLU A 384 39.15 26.71 14.81
CA GLU A 384 39.07 25.55 15.72
C GLU A 384 37.64 25.06 16.08
N GLY A 385 36.60 25.73 15.57
CA GLY A 385 35.21 25.32 15.69
C GLY A 385 34.90 24.03 14.92
N TRP A 386 34.13 23.13 15.54
CA TRP A 386 33.71 21.88 14.94
C TRP A 386 32.37 21.39 15.48
N VAL A 387 31.71 20.56 14.67
CA VAL A 387 30.58 19.73 15.11
C VAL A 387 30.79 18.30 14.65
N GLU A 388 30.48 17.34 15.51
CA GLU A 388 30.45 15.93 15.18
C GLU A 388 29.05 15.39 15.40
N VAL A 389 28.42 14.92 14.34
CA VAL A 389 27.12 14.25 14.36
C VAL A 389 27.37 12.76 14.23
N LYS A 390 26.91 11.97 15.21
CA LYS A 390 26.98 10.51 15.18
C LYS A 390 25.60 9.93 15.44
N SER A 391 25.13 9.06 14.56
CA SER A 391 23.91 8.29 14.80
C SER A 391 24.20 7.12 15.72
N PHE A 392 23.35 6.91 16.71
CA PHE A 392 23.38 5.74 17.58
C PHE A 392 21.97 5.20 17.77
N TYR A 393 21.88 3.90 17.99
CA TYR A 393 20.70 3.32 18.64
C TYR A 393 20.87 3.56 20.13
N ILE A 394 19.93 4.24 20.78
CA ILE A 394 19.96 4.29 22.24
C ILE A 394 19.55 2.89 22.73
N GLU A 395 20.42 2.16 23.43
CA GLU A 395 20.10 0.92 24.17
C GLU A 395 19.28 1.21 25.45
N SER A 396 18.34 2.14 25.35
CA SER A 396 17.37 2.45 26.39
C SER A 396 16.01 2.03 25.87
N LYS A 397 15.20 1.26 26.62
CA LYS A 397 13.77 0.96 26.30
C LYS A 397 12.89 2.23 26.21
N SER A 398 13.47 3.38 25.91
CA SER A 398 13.01 4.67 26.42
C SER A 398 12.42 5.60 25.38
N LEU A 399 12.04 5.01 24.25
CA LEU A 399 11.19 5.66 23.28
C LEU A 399 10.14 4.68 22.81
N VAL A 400 9.08 4.50 23.60
CA VAL A 400 7.94 3.68 23.16
C VAL A 400 7.15 4.46 22.14
N LEU A 401 7.68 4.54 20.93
CA LEU A 401 6.81 4.79 19.80
C LEU A 401 5.98 3.56 19.68
N VAL A 402 4.75 3.73 20.13
CA VAL A 402 3.81 2.69 19.92
C VAL A 402 3.40 2.75 18.45
N SER A 403 4.20 2.13 17.57
CA SER A 403 3.84 2.02 16.17
C SER A 403 2.61 1.10 16.10
N SER A 404 1.53 1.63 15.54
CA SER A 404 0.44 0.77 15.10
C SER A 404 0.96 0.00 13.90
N LEU A 405 0.90 -1.33 13.92
CA LEU A 405 0.96 -2.18 12.71
C LEU A 405 -0.27 -1.98 11.80
N ILE A 406 -0.82 -0.76 11.78
CA ILE A 406 -1.96 -0.32 10.98
C ILE A 406 -1.38 0.67 9.96
N GLU A 407 -0.90 0.13 8.84
CA GLU A 407 -0.61 0.96 7.66
C GLU A 407 -1.89 1.70 7.23
N GLY A 408 -1.81 3.03 7.11
CA GLY A 408 -2.66 3.77 6.16
C GLY A 408 -3.67 4.79 6.68
N ILE A 409 -3.90 4.98 8.00
CA ILE A 409 -5.03 5.85 8.44
C ILE A 409 -4.62 7.16 9.14
N GLN A 410 -3.42 7.27 9.74
CA GLN A 410 -3.07 8.48 10.49
C GLN A 410 -2.80 9.74 9.64
N TYR A 411 -2.57 9.59 8.34
CA TYR A 411 -2.28 10.70 7.42
C TYR A 411 -3.44 11.69 7.26
N LYS A 412 -4.69 11.26 7.50
CA LYS A 412 -5.89 12.10 7.31
C LYS A 412 -6.24 13.00 8.50
N LEU A 413 -5.76 12.69 9.72
CA LEU A 413 -6.06 13.50 10.91
C LEU A 413 -5.16 14.74 11.00
N PHE A 414 -3.92 14.66 10.51
CA PHE A 414 -2.95 15.76 10.58
C PHE A 414 -3.19 16.85 9.52
N MET A 415 -3.62 16.46 8.31
CA MET A 415 -3.84 17.40 7.21
C MET A 415 -5.05 18.32 7.43
N ARG A 416 -6.09 17.88 8.14
CA ARG A 416 -7.35 18.66 8.32
C ARG A 416 -7.26 19.80 9.33
N ILE A 417 -6.27 19.78 10.24
CA ILE A 417 -6.10 20.85 11.23
C ILE A 417 -5.30 22.04 10.65
N ASN A 418 -4.44 21.83 9.66
CA ASN A 418 -3.61 22.89 9.07
C ASN A 418 -4.10 23.44 7.71
N THR A 419 -5.15 22.89 7.09
CA THR A 419 -5.60 23.34 5.75
C THR A 419 -6.38 24.66 5.71
N PHE A 420 -6.49 25.39 6.82
CA PHE A 420 -7.18 26.69 6.85
C PHE A 420 -6.27 27.91 6.59
N ALA A 421 -4.97 27.73 6.36
CA ALA A 421 -4.07 28.80 5.94
C ALA A 421 -3.47 28.48 4.56
N HIS A 422 -3.55 29.44 3.64
CA HIS A 422 -3.00 29.44 2.27
C HIS A 422 -3.93 28.98 1.13
N LYS A 423 -4.83 29.89 0.73
CA LYS A 423 -5.21 30.07 -0.68
C LYS A 423 -4.51 31.33 -1.21
N SER A 424 -3.69 31.20 -2.25
CA SER A 424 -3.22 32.34 -3.06
C SER A 424 -3.34 31.99 -4.54
N PHE A 425 -4.22 32.71 -5.25
CA PHE A 425 -4.38 32.72 -6.72
C PHE A 425 -3.42 33.74 -7.38
N PRO A 426 -3.21 33.69 -8.71
CA PRO A 426 -2.26 34.53 -9.45
C PRO A 426 -2.85 35.88 -9.90
N LEU A 427 -1.93 36.78 -10.28
CA LEU A 427 -2.09 38.18 -10.71
C LEU A 427 -2.86 38.39 -12.04
N LYS A 428 -3.80 39.36 -12.09
CA LYS A 428 -3.69 40.61 -12.89
C LYS A 428 -4.87 41.60 -12.71
N ALA A 429 -4.58 42.87 -13.03
CA ALA A 429 -5.23 44.14 -12.69
C ALA A 429 -6.64 44.44 -13.28
N SER A 430 -7.47 45.17 -12.51
CA SER A 430 -7.95 46.56 -12.74
C SER A 430 -9.42 46.84 -12.28
N SER A 431 -9.56 48.00 -11.61
CA SER A 431 -10.72 48.92 -11.41
C SER A 431 -12.08 48.48 -10.79
N SER A 432 -12.36 49.13 -9.64
CA SER A 432 -13.58 49.85 -9.20
C SER A 432 -14.94 49.16 -8.88
N THR A 433 -15.56 49.72 -7.82
CA THR A 433 -16.99 49.85 -7.44
C THR A 433 -17.74 48.72 -6.70
N GLU A 434 -18.02 49.00 -5.42
CA GLU A 434 -19.26 48.89 -4.61
C GLU A 434 -20.36 47.81 -4.82
N LEU A 435 -20.90 47.41 -3.66
CA LEU A 435 -22.25 46.92 -3.30
C LEU A 435 -22.58 45.40 -3.31
N SER A 436 -22.84 44.93 -2.08
CA SER A 436 -23.96 44.10 -1.58
C SER A 436 -24.39 42.79 -2.28
N ASN A 437 -24.42 41.74 -1.44
CA ASN A 437 -25.40 40.64 -1.35
C ASN A 437 -25.61 39.66 -2.53
N GLN A 438 -25.53 38.38 -2.12
CA GLN A 438 -26.09 37.17 -2.73
C GLN A 438 -25.44 36.67 -4.04
N THR A 439 -24.64 35.60 -3.91
CA THR A 439 -24.84 34.26 -4.56
C THR A 439 -23.61 33.36 -4.33
N SER A 440 -23.85 32.10 -3.98
CA SER A 440 -22.86 31.02 -3.75
C SER A 440 -21.99 30.68 -4.99
N PRO A 441 -20.77 30.10 -4.85
CA PRO A 441 -20.66 28.64 -4.97
C PRO A 441 -19.56 27.91 -4.14
N ARG A 442 -19.88 26.64 -3.87
CA ARG A 442 -19.23 25.52 -3.17
C ARG A 442 -17.77 25.17 -3.54
N ARG A 443 -17.07 24.50 -2.61
CA ARG A 443 -16.07 23.38 -2.78
C ARG A 443 -15.62 22.89 -1.38
N SER A 444 -16.17 21.80 -0.79
CA SER A 444 -16.05 20.33 -0.99
C SER A 444 -14.85 19.65 -0.26
N PRO A 445 -15.07 18.78 0.76
CA PRO A 445 -14.05 18.08 1.58
C PRO A 445 -13.79 16.60 1.19
N THR A 446 -12.68 16.03 1.65
CA THR A 446 -12.10 14.70 1.29
C THR A 446 -12.53 13.52 2.18
N MET A 447 -12.86 12.35 1.59
CA MET A 447 -13.57 11.19 2.17
C MET A 447 -12.67 10.09 2.83
N SER A 448 -13.21 9.29 3.76
CA SER A 448 -12.62 8.11 4.47
C SER A 448 -12.43 6.85 3.59
N VAL A 449 -12.08 5.64 4.09
CA VAL A 449 -11.85 4.42 3.25
C VAL A 449 -13.11 3.58 3.03
N GLU A 450 -13.97 3.39 4.04
CA GLU A 450 -15.37 3.00 3.78
C GLU A 450 -16.07 4.12 3.04
N GLN A 451 -15.82 5.39 3.33
CA GLN A 451 -16.28 6.46 2.46
C GLN A 451 -15.55 6.50 1.13
N LEU A 452 -14.37 5.91 0.88
CA LEU A 452 -13.72 5.84 -0.45
C LEU A 452 -14.16 4.59 -1.20
N MET A 453 -14.61 3.55 -0.51
CA MET A 453 -15.33 2.42 -1.07
C MET A 453 -16.79 2.78 -1.32
N ASP A 454 -17.39 3.64 -0.50
CA ASP A 454 -18.65 4.33 -0.71
C ASP A 454 -18.49 5.55 -1.60
N GLU A 455 -17.29 6.12 -1.80
CA GLU A 455 -17.00 7.19 -2.79
C GLU A 455 -16.64 6.53 -4.11
N ALA A 456 -15.98 5.37 -4.11
CA ALA A 456 -15.82 4.55 -5.29
C ALA A 456 -17.16 3.94 -5.66
N ALA A 457 -17.96 3.45 -4.71
CA ALA A 457 -19.32 2.99 -4.95
C ALA A 457 -20.26 4.16 -5.24
N ALA A 458 -20.08 5.36 -4.66
CA ALA A 458 -20.87 6.56 -5.01
C ALA A 458 -20.39 7.22 -6.29
N ARG A 459 -19.10 7.18 -6.66
CA ARG A 459 -18.58 7.55 -7.99
C ARG A 459 -19.07 6.56 -9.01
N LYS A 460 -19.10 5.27 -8.69
CA LYS A 460 -19.69 4.21 -9.51
C LYS A 460 -21.21 4.39 -9.62
N THR A 461 -21.89 4.78 -8.54
CA THR A 461 -23.33 5.11 -8.51
C THR A 461 -23.64 6.43 -9.24
N ALA A 462 -22.74 7.41 -9.19
CA ALA A 462 -22.88 8.71 -9.85
C ALA A 462 -22.47 8.68 -11.33
N MET A 463 -21.49 7.85 -11.68
CA MET A 463 -21.16 7.50 -13.07
C MET A 463 -22.15 6.50 -13.65
N ASN A 464 -22.90 5.76 -12.81
CA ASN A 464 -23.85 4.75 -13.26
C ASN A 464 -24.80 5.28 -14.32
N PRO A 465 -25.49 6.43 -14.12
CA PRO A 465 -26.37 7.00 -15.15
C PRO A 465 -25.65 7.35 -16.46
N LEU A 466 -24.41 7.85 -16.38
CA LEU A 466 -23.62 8.19 -17.57
C LEU A 466 -23.17 6.93 -18.32
N LEU A 467 -22.63 5.94 -17.61
CA LEU A 467 -22.21 4.67 -18.19
C LEU A 467 -23.42 3.92 -18.77
N HIS A 468 -24.55 3.94 -18.08
CA HIS A 468 -25.80 3.31 -18.53
C HIS A 468 -26.46 4.08 -19.68
N SER A 469 -26.14 5.37 -19.89
CA SER A 469 -26.64 6.11 -21.06
C SER A 469 -26.10 5.57 -22.39
N TYR A 470 -25.01 4.80 -22.35
CA TYR A 470 -24.50 4.11 -23.53
C TYR A 470 -25.25 2.80 -23.84
N ILE A 471 -26.08 2.29 -22.91
CA ILE A 471 -26.92 1.11 -23.16
C ILE A 471 -27.88 1.40 -24.32
N GLY A 472 -27.95 0.48 -25.27
CA GLY A 472 -28.65 0.64 -26.55
C GLY A 472 -27.81 1.34 -27.63
N GLY A 473 -26.67 1.93 -27.28
CA GLY A 473 -25.71 2.50 -28.22
C GLY A 473 -24.79 1.42 -28.83
N HIS A 474 -24.29 1.68 -30.04
CA HIS A 474 -23.31 0.82 -30.69
C HIS A 474 -21.90 1.09 -30.11
N ARG A 475 -21.03 0.07 -30.07
CA ARG A 475 -19.68 0.18 -29.47
C ARG A 475 -18.86 1.37 -29.99
N SER A 476 -19.09 1.80 -31.24
CA SER A 476 -18.40 2.93 -31.84
C SER A 476 -18.73 4.30 -31.22
N SER A 477 -19.85 4.41 -30.48
CA SER A 477 -20.19 5.62 -29.72
C SER A 477 -19.55 5.66 -28.33
N LEU A 478 -18.87 4.59 -27.91
CA LEU A 478 -18.22 4.54 -26.60
C LEU A 478 -17.04 5.52 -26.52
N PRO A 479 -16.79 6.11 -25.35
CA PRO A 479 -15.56 6.83 -25.09
C PRO A 479 -14.37 5.88 -25.21
N THR A 480 -13.22 6.37 -25.65
CA THR A 480 -12.00 5.56 -25.78
C THR A 480 -10.88 6.08 -24.89
N PRO A 481 -10.03 5.19 -24.34
CA PRO A 481 -10.12 3.74 -24.45
C PRO A 481 -11.21 3.14 -23.56
N SER A 482 -11.87 2.06 -24.02
CA SER A 482 -12.88 1.35 -23.21
C SER A 482 -12.84 -0.17 -23.41
N LEU A 483 -12.83 -0.93 -22.32
CA LEU A 483 -12.92 -2.38 -22.38
C LEU A 483 -14.36 -2.84 -22.65
N CYS A 484 -14.49 -3.71 -23.65
CA CYS A 484 -15.75 -4.29 -24.07
C CYS A 484 -15.69 -5.82 -23.97
N LEU A 485 -16.75 -6.41 -23.43
CA LEU A 485 -16.94 -7.85 -23.32
C LEU A 485 -18.10 -8.29 -24.21
N SER A 486 -17.86 -9.24 -25.12
CA SER A 486 -18.93 -9.88 -25.89
C SER A 486 -19.63 -10.93 -25.03
N LEU A 487 -20.86 -10.65 -24.58
CA LEU A 487 -21.69 -11.60 -23.83
C LEU A 487 -21.93 -12.92 -24.57
N PRO A 488 -22.33 -12.93 -25.86
CA PRO A 488 -22.55 -14.18 -26.58
C PRO A 488 -21.26 -14.98 -26.75
N THR A 489 -20.10 -14.32 -26.89
CA THR A 489 -18.81 -15.03 -26.94
C THR A 489 -18.46 -15.66 -25.58
N ILE A 490 -18.68 -14.96 -24.47
CA ILE A 490 -18.47 -15.50 -23.11
C ILE A 490 -19.34 -16.74 -22.90
N GLN A 491 -20.64 -16.64 -23.18
CA GLN A 491 -21.59 -17.74 -23.03
C GLN A 491 -21.18 -18.95 -23.88
N ARG A 492 -20.88 -18.73 -25.16
CA ARG A 492 -20.43 -19.79 -26.07
C ARG A 492 -19.13 -20.45 -25.61
N ASN A 493 -18.15 -19.67 -25.16
CA ASN A 493 -16.89 -20.21 -24.66
C ASN A 493 -17.13 -21.10 -23.42
N CYS A 494 -18.04 -20.68 -22.53
CA CYS A 494 -18.46 -21.50 -21.40
C CYS A 494 -19.21 -22.76 -21.82
N ASP A 495 -20.13 -22.67 -22.77
CA ASP A 495 -20.88 -23.82 -23.28
C ASP A 495 -19.97 -24.85 -23.97
N ILE A 496 -18.94 -24.41 -24.71
CA ILE A 496 -17.96 -25.31 -25.32
C ILE A 496 -17.16 -26.04 -24.23
N PHE A 497 -16.71 -25.31 -23.20
CA PHE A 497 -15.97 -25.90 -22.10
C PHE A 497 -16.84 -26.87 -21.28
N HIS A 498 -18.08 -26.53 -20.93
CA HIS A 498 -18.97 -27.45 -20.21
C HIS A 498 -19.26 -28.72 -21.04
N ARG A 499 -19.42 -28.59 -22.36
CA ARG A 499 -19.56 -29.75 -23.26
C ARG A 499 -18.32 -30.64 -23.27
N SER A 500 -17.11 -30.08 -23.15
CA SER A 500 -15.89 -30.89 -23.13
C SER A 500 -15.73 -31.70 -21.84
N LEU A 501 -16.48 -31.36 -20.78
CA LEU A 501 -16.56 -32.12 -19.54
C LEU A 501 -17.61 -33.25 -19.60
N GLU A 502 -18.51 -33.27 -20.58
CA GLU A 502 -19.60 -34.24 -20.64
C GLU A 502 -19.10 -35.67 -20.72
N GLY A 503 -19.62 -36.52 -19.83
CA GLY A 503 -19.22 -37.92 -19.73
C GLY A 503 -17.86 -38.16 -19.09
N LEU A 504 -17.13 -37.12 -18.66
CA LEU A 504 -15.96 -37.25 -17.79
C LEU A 504 -16.41 -37.27 -16.33
N ASP A 505 -15.80 -38.12 -15.51
CA ASP A 505 -16.00 -38.11 -14.05
C ASP A 505 -15.02 -37.10 -13.41
N ILE A 506 -15.27 -35.82 -13.67
CA ILE A 506 -14.43 -34.72 -13.21
C ILE A 506 -15.28 -33.55 -12.73
N SER A 507 -14.85 -32.94 -11.63
CA SER A 507 -15.45 -31.70 -11.12
C SER A 507 -14.77 -30.47 -11.73
N PHE A 508 -15.44 -29.33 -11.73
CA PHE A 508 -14.88 -28.07 -12.24
C PHE A 508 -14.83 -27.01 -11.15
N ARG A 509 -13.73 -26.27 -11.13
CA ARG A 509 -13.54 -25.09 -10.28
C ARG A 509 -13.14 -23.86 -11.10
N ALA A 510 -14.03 -22.86 -11.12
CA ALA A 510 -13.85 -21.64 -11.90
C ALA A 510 -12.87 -20.66 -11.24
N HIS A 511 -11.85 -20.19 -11.96
CA HIS A 511 -10.91 -19.21 -11.44
C HIS A 511 -11.30 -17.79 -11.83
N VAL A 512 -11.85 -17.04 -10.88
CA VAL A 512 -12.49 -15.75 -11.15
C VAL A 512 -11.54 -14.58 -11.40
N LYS A 513 -10.21 -14.79 -11.35
CA LYS A 513 -9.21 -13.71 -11.41
C LYS A 513 -9.21 -12.94 -12.73
N THR A 514 -9.69 -13.56 -13.81
CA THR A 514 -9.65 -12.97 -15.15
C THR A 514 -10.64 -11.82 -15.28
N HIS A 515 -11.84 -11.99 -14.72
CA HIS A 515 -12.95 -11.05 -14.89
C HIS A 515 -13.33 -10.36 -13.57
N LYS A 516 -13.20 -11.04 -12.42
CA LYS A 516 -13.51 -10.54 -11.08
C LYS A 516 -14.92 -9.94 -10.96
N THR A 517 -15.92 -10.58 -11.56
CA THR A 517 -17.32 -10.10 -11.63
C THR A 517 -18.29 -11.20 -11.22
N ILE A 518 -19.42 -10.80 -10.62
CA ILE A 518 -20.48 -11.72 -10.21
C ILE A 518 -21.08 -12.42 -11.45
N GLU A 519 -21.27 -11.65 -12.51
CA GLU A 519 -21.99 -12.01 -13.71
C GLU A 519 -21.28 -13.12 -14.48
N VAL A 520 -19.97 -12.97 -14.72
CA VAL A 520 -19.18 -14.02 -15.39
C VAL A 520 -18.98 -15.23 -14.47
N THR A 521 -18.84 -15.06 -13.14
CA THR A 521 -18.80 -16.22 -12.23
C THR A 521 -20.06 -17.07 -12.36
N LYS A 522 -21.25 -16.46 -12.45
CA LYS A 522 -22.50 -17.21 -12.67
C LYS A 522 -22.50 -17.96 -14.01
N ILE A 523 -21.97 -17.35 -15.07
CA ILE A 523 -21.87 -17.99 -16.39
C ILE A 523 -20.87 -19.16 -16.37
N GLU A 524 -19.69 -18.99 -15.76
CA GLU A 524 -18.68 -20.05 -15.64
C GLU A 524 -19.19 -21.26 -14.84
N LEU A 525 -19.91 -21.01 -13.74
CA LEU A 525 -20.42 -22.07 -12.88
C LEU A 525 -21.61 -22.81 -13.50
N GLY A 526 -22.44 -22.10 -14.28
CA GLY A 526 -23.69 -22.64 -14.79
C GLY A 526 -24.56 -23.21 -13.66
N PRO A 527 -25.45 -24.17 -13.96
CA PRO A 527 -26.32 -24.77 -12.94
C PRO A 527 -25.68 -25.93 -12.16
N LYS A 528 -24.48 -26.39 -12.54
CA LYS A 528 -23.89 -27.65 -12.04
C LYS A 528 -22.71 -27.46 -11.09
N HIS A 529 -22.04 -26.32 -11.13
CA HIS A 529 -20.78 -26.11 -10.41
C HIS A 529 -20.94 -25.04 -9.33
N HIS A 530 -20.22 -25.22 -8.22
CA HIS A 530 -20.31 -24.32 -7.06
C HIS A 530 -18.94 -23.95 -6.46
N SER A 531 -17.87 -24.36 -7.15
CA SER A 531 -16.49 -24.26 -6.69
C SER A 531 -15.77 -23.15 -7.43
N VAL A 532 -15.08 -22.27 -6.70
CA VAL A 532 -14.31 -21.15 -7.28
C VAL A 532 -12.89 -21.07 -6.71
N ILE A 533 -11.97 -20.48 -7.49
CA ILE A 533 -10.63 -20.06 -7.07
C ILE A 533 -10.54 -18.54 -7.15
N THR A 534 -10.06 -17.95 -6.06
CA THR A 534 -9.73 -16.53 -5.96
C THR A 534 -8.22 -16.34 -5.90
N SER A 535 -7.70 -15.23 -6.41
CA SER A 535 -6.30 -14.83 -6.30
C SER A 535 -6.04 -13.80 -5.20
N THR A 536 -7.10 -13.20 -4.64
CA THR A 536 -7.01 -12.16 -3.61
C THR A 536 -8.15 -12.29 -2.59
N ILE A 537 -7.95 -11.76 -1.38
CA ILE A 537 -9.01 -11.64 -0.37
C ILE A 537 -10.17 -10.77 -0.86
N ARG A 538 -9.86 -9.74 -1.65
CA ARG A 538 -10.87 -8.87 -2.26
C ARG A 538 -11.85 -9.63 -3.14
N GLU A 539 -11.39 -10.61 -3.90
CA GLU A 539 -12.26 -11.49 -4.68
C GLU A 539 -13.14 -12.37 -3.78
N ILE A 540 -12.60 -12.92 -2.69
CA ILE A 540 -13.39 -13.68 -1.71
C ILE A 540 -14.55 -12.83 -1.16
N ARG A 541 -14.27 -11.58 -0.80
CA ARG A 541 -15.32 -10.64 -0.36
C ARG A 541 -16.30 -10.31 -1.48
N GLY A 542 -15.83 -10.16 -2.72
CA GLY A 542 -16.66 -9.91 -3.89
C GLY A 542 -17.64 -11.05 -4.19
N LEU A 543 -17.29 -12.27 -3.83
CA LEU A 543 -18.14 -13.46 -3.97
C LEU A 543 -19.28 -13.53 -2.94
N LYS A 544 -19.31 -12.66 -1.91
CA LYS A 544 -20.31 -12.73 -0.84
C LYS A 544 -21.75 -12.91 -1.34
N PRO A 545 -22.26 -12.16 -2.35
CA PRO A 545 -23.63 -12.35 -2.82
C PRO A 545 -23.90 -13.76 -3.36
N LEU A 546 -22.91 -14.38 -4.00
CA LEU A 546 -22.99 -15.74 -4.53
C LEU A 546 -22.85 -16.80 -3.44
N ILE A 547 -22.15 -16.47 -2.36
CA ILE A 547 -22.04 -17.35 -1.19
C ILE A 547 -23.36 -17.34 -0.41
N ASP A 548 -23.94 -16.15 -0.23
CA ASP A 548 -25.20 -15.96 0.50
C ASP A 548 -26.38 -16.64 -0.20
N ASP A 549 -26.43 -16.62 -1.55
CA ASP A 549 -27.51 -17.25 -2.33
C ASP A 549 -27.27 -18.74 -2.64
N GLY A 550 -26.14 -19.30 -2.19
CA GLY A 550 -25.76 -20.70 -2.38
C GLY A 550 -25.22 -21.05 -3.77
N THR A 551 -25.07 -20.09 -4.67
CA THR A 551 -24.42 -20.32 -5.98
C THR A 551 -22.97 -20.77 -5.80
N VAL A 552 -22.25 -20.23 -4.81
CA VAL A 552 -20.87 -20.58 -4.48
C VAL A 552 -20.82 -21.19 -3.08
N THR A 553 -20.36 -22.43 -2.98
CA THR A 553 -20.28 -23.16 -1.70
C THR A 553 -18.86 -23.62 -1.36
N ASP A 554 -17.93 -23.57 -2.31
CA ASP A 554 -16.54 -23.95 -2.09
C ASP A 554 -15.57 -22.93 -2.71
N VAL A 555 -14.80 -22.25 -1.86
CA VAL A 555 -13.89 -21.17 -2.24
C VAL A 555 -12.46 -21.57 -1.91
N LEU A 556 -11.60 -21.63 -2.93
CA LEU A 556 -10.16 -21.79 -2.77
C LEU A 556 -9.47 -20.42 -2.83
N TYR A 557 -8.67 -20.11 -1.81
CA TYR A 557 -7.69 -19.02 -1.89
C TYR A 557 -6.44 -19.52 -2.63
N GLY A 558 -6.26 -19.05 -3.85
CA GLY A 558 -5.29 -19.50 -4.85
C GLY A 558 -3.85 -19.01 -4.66
N LEU A 559 -3.51 -18.56 -3.45
CA LEU A 559 -2.14 -18.27 -3.03
C LEU A 559 -1.86 -18.94 -1.69
N PRO A 560 -0.62 -19.39 -1.43
CA PRO A 560 -0.22 -19.76 -0.09
C PRO A 560 -0.44 -18.58 0.88
N PRO A 561 -1.12 -18.78 2.03
CA PRO A 561 -1.52 -17.69 2.88
C PRO A 561 -0.31 -17.04 3.56
N ALA A 562 -0.15 -15.74 3.35
CA ALA A 562 0.76 -14.93 4.16
C ALA A 562 0.31 -14.96 5.62
N ALA A 563 1.27 -14.96 6.56
CA ALA A 563 0.96 -14.99 8.00
C ALA A 563 0.00 -13.87 8.43
N SER A 564 0.13 -12.69 7.83
CA SER A 564 -0.73 -11.52 8.06
C SER A 564 -2.20 -11.73 7.67
N TYR A 565 -2.50 -12.68 6.77
CA TYR A 565 -3.86 -12.95 6.30
C TYR A 565 -4.55 -14.08 7.06
N VAL A 566 -3.86 -14.82 7.94
CA VAL A 566 -4.46 -15.94 8.68
C VAL A 566 -5.65 -15.48 9.53
N ALA A 567 -5.56 -14.33 10.19
CA ALA A 567 -6.67 -13.76 10.95
C ALA A 567 -7.88 -13.40 10.06
N THR A 568 -7.62 -12.77 8.92
CA THR A 568 -8.65 -12.42 7.94
C THR A 568 -9.32 -13.68 7.37
N LEU A 569 -8.54 -14.68 6.97
CA LEU A 569 -9.06 -15.96 6.48
C LEU A 569 -9.87 -16.67 7.57
N SER A 570 -9.44 -16.61 8.84
CA SER A 570 -10.17 -17.22 9.96
C SER A 570 -11.54 -16.54 10.14
N SER A 571 -11.59 -15.21 10.06
CA SER A 571 -12.85 -14.45 10.05
C SER A 571 -13.76 -14.86 8.90
N LEU A 572 -13.22 -14.87 7.67
CA LEU A 572 -13.98 -15.21 6.46
C LEU A 572 -14.54 -16.62 6.50
N SER A 573 -13.83 -17.57 7.11
CA SER A 573 -14.29 -18.96 7.23
C SER A 573 -15.67 -19.08 7.90
N LYS A 574 -16.05 -18.14 8.77
CA LYS A 574 -17.35 -18.14 9.47
C LYS A 574 -18.54 -18.18 8.50
N ASN A 575 -18.43 -17.47 7.37
CA ASN A 575 -19.53 -17.26 6.43
C ASN A 575 -19.33 -17.99 5.11
N ILE A 576 -18.19 -18.64 4.91
CA ILE A 576 -17.89 -19.40 3.69
C ILE A 576 -18.10 -20.88 3.99
N PRO A 577 -19.05 -21.58 3.34
CA PRO A 577 -19.37 -22.97 3.68
C PRO A 577 -18.14 -23.88 3.61
N ASN A 578 -17.29 -23.71 2.59
CA ASN A 578 -16.00 -24.39 2.52
C ASN A 578 -14.92 -23.42 2.04
N LEU A 579 -14.10 -22.91 2.98
CA LEU A 579 -12.91 -22.14 2.66
C LEU A 579 -11.70 -23.08 2.62
N ARG A 580 -11.08 -23.18 1.44
CA ARG A 580 -9.89 -24.01 1.16
C ARG A 580 -8.67 -23.11 0.98
N LEU A 581 -7.50 -23.58 1.40
CA LEU A 581 -6.23 -22.84 1.29
C LEU A 581 -5.18 -23.66 0.54
N LEU A 582 -4.29 -23.01 -0.19
CA LEU A 582 -3.07 -23.65 -0.73
C LEU A 582 -1.96 -23.60 0.32
N VAL A 583 -1.16 -24.66 0.43
CA VAL A 583 0.08 -24.66 1.21
C VAL A 583 1.21 -25.38 0.46
N ASP A 584 2.42 -24.85 0.58
CA ASP A 584 3.67 -25.42 0.04
C ASP A 584 4.86 -25.30 1.00
N HIS A 585 4.65 -24.84 2.24
CA HIS A 585 5.72 -24.71 3.22
C HIS A 585 5.27 -25.07 4.65
N PRO A 586 6.07 -25.83 5.44
CA PRO A 586 5.69 -26.20 6.81
C PRO A 586 5.38 -25.02 7.75
N THR A 587 6.05 -23.88 7.59
CA THR A 587 5.73 -22.66 8.35
C THR A 587 4.30 -22.16 8.10
N GLN A 588 3.75 -22.35 6.90
CA GLN A 588 2.35 -21.99 6.64
C GLN A 588 1.39 -22.87 7.45
N ILE A 589 1.69 -24.17 7.56
CA ILE A 589 0.97 -25.09 8.46
C ILE A 589 1.03 -24.60 9.91
N ALA A 590 2.22 -24.23 10.41
CA ALA A 590 2.38 -23.72 11.76
C ALA A 590 1.58 -22.43 12.00
N ASN A 591 1.61 -21.50 11.04
CA ASN A 591 0.85 -20.25 11.10
C ASN A 591 -0.67 -20.52 11.14
N LEU A 592 -1.17 -21.38 10.26
CA LEU A 592 -2.58 -21.77 10.24
C LEU A 592 -2.99 -22.50 11.53
N ASN A 593 -2.14 -23.38 12.05
CA ASN A 593 -2.42 -24.10 13.28
C ASN A 593 -2.49 -23.17 14.51
N SER A 594 -1.77 -22.04 14.50
CA SER A 594 -1.78 -21.06 15.59
C SER A 594 -3.12 -20.34 15.77
N LEU A 595 -3.94 -20.28 14.71
CA LEU A 595 -5.25 -19.66 14.74
C LEU A 595 -6.26 -20.51 13.95
N PRO A 596 -7.13 -21.29 14.63
CA PRO A 596 -8.13 -22.10 13.96
C PRO A 596 -9.15 -21.22 13.22
N PRO A 597 -9.83 -21.77 12.19
CA PRO A 597 -10.90 -21.05 11.51
C PRO A 597 -12.15 -20.95 12.40
N LEU A 598 -12.89 -19.84 12.26
CA LEU A 598 -14.11 -19.60 13.02
C LEU A 598 -15.31 -20.46 12.59
N CYS A 599 -15.21 -21.23 11.50
CA CYS A 599 -16.23 -22.21 11.11
C CYS A 599 -16.26 -23.47 12.01
N GLY A 600 -15.33 -23.61 12.95
CA GLY A 600 -15.26 -24.72 13.90
C GLY A 600 -14.74 -26.04 13.33
N ARG A 601 -14.32 -26.08 12.06
CA ARG A 601 -13.70 -27.24 11.40
C ARG A 601 -12.19 -27.02 11.20
N PRO A 602 -11.34 -28.04 11.08
CA PRO A 602 -9.93 -27.83 10.72
C PRO A 602 -9.78 -27.05 9.40
N TRP A 603 -8.68 -26.31 9.26
CA TRP A 603 -8.29 -25.69 7.98
C TRP A 603 -8.21 -26.75 6.90
N SER A 604 -8.98 -26.56 5.84
CA SER A 604 -8.95 -27.46 4.70
C SER A 604 -7.91 -26.99 3.70
N VAL A 605 -6.86 -27.80 3.50
CA VAL A 605 -5.70 -27.40 2.70
C VAL A 605 -5.50 -28.30 1.48
N PHE A 606 -5.20 -27.67 0.36
CA PHE A 606 -4.58 -28.31 -0.78
C PHE A 606 -3.07 -28.20 -0.65
N ILE A 607 -2.36 -29.32 -0.85
CA ILE A 607 -0.91 -29.31 -0.98
C ILE A 607 -0.56 -28.91 -2.41
N LYS A 608 0.14 -27.78 -2.55
CA LYS A 608 0.49 -27.21 -3.84
C LYS A 608 1.74 -27.92 -4.39
N LEU A 609 1.62 -28.43 -5.62
CA LEU A 609 2.67 -29.16 -6.31
C LEU A 609 3.30 -28.34 -7.44
N ASP A 610 4.57 -28.58 -7.67
CA ASP A 610 5.31 -28.09 -8.84
C ASP A 610 5.26 -29.14 -9.95
N THR A 611 4.93 -28.70 -11.17
CA THR A 611 4.88 -29.52 -12.39
C THR A 611 6.07 -29.26 -13.32
N GLY A 612 7.10 -28.54 -12.85
CA GLY A 612 8.27 -28.13 -13.63
C GLY A 612 8.30 -26.65 -14.01
N TYR A 613 7.27 -25.88 -13.64
CA TYR A 613 7.21 -24.44 -13.90
C TYR A 613 8.04 -23.63 -12.89
N HIS A 614 8.31 -24.21 -11.72
CA HIS A 614 9.14 -23.60 -10.68
C HIS A 614 8.64 -22.23 -10.18
N ARG A 615 7.32 -21.97 -10.28
CA ARG A 615 6.69 -20.77 -9.71
C ARG A 615 6.38 -20.91 -8.22
N ALA A 616 5.73 -22.00 -7.84
CA ALA A 616 5.30 -22.32 -6.49
C ALA A 616 4.95 -23.81 -6.39
N GLY A 617 4.88 -24.34 -5.18
CA GLY A 617 4.65 -25.76 -4.94
C GLY A 617 5.93 -26.59 -4.82
N LEU A 618 5.75 -27.85 -4.44
CA LEU A 618 6.84 -28.80 -4.20
C LEU A 618 6.79 -29.96 -5.20
N GLU A 619 7.96 -30.46 -5.58
CA GLU A 619 8.07 -31.65 -6.41
C GLU A 619 7.60 -32.90 -5.63
N PRO A 620 6.80 -33.81 -6.24
CA PRO A 620 6.27 -35.00 -5.57
C PRO A 620 7.31 -35.92 -4.92
N SER A 621 8.52 -35.98 -5.48
CA SER A 621 9.61 -36.85 -5.02
C SER A 621 10.44 -36.22 -3.89
N SER A 622 10.27 -34.92 -3.63
CA SER A 622 11.14 -34.14 -2.75
C SER A 622 10.96 -34.45 -1.27
N ASP A 623 12.04 -34.37 -0.50
CA ASP A 623 11.98 -34.48 0.96
C ASP A 623 11.20 -33.31 1.58
N SER A 624 11.25 -32.12 0.97
CA SER A 624 10.43 -30.98 1.37
C SER A 624 8.93 -31.29 1.34
N LEU A 625 8.44 -32.03 0.34
CA LEU A 625 7.04 -32.44 0.29
C LEU A 625 6.74 -33.40 1.44
N LYS A 626 7.61 -34.39 1.69
CA LYS A 626 7.43 -35.32 2.81
C LYS A 626 7.37 -34.58 4.15
N GLU A 627 8.22 -33.58 4.37
CA GLU A 627 8.19 -32.77 5.60
C GLU A 627 6.91 -31.92 5.71
N LEU A 628 6.43 -31.34 4.62
CA LEU A 628 5.14 -30.64 4.60
C LEU A 628 3.97 -31.59 4.92
N LEU A 629 3.95 -32.79 4.33
CA LEU A 629 2.92 -33.80 4.58
C LEU A 629 2.93 -34.26 6.04
N LYS A 630 4.11 -34.57 6.59
CA LYS A 630 4.26 -34.89 8.02
C LYS A 630 3.70 -33.76 8.89
N SER A 631 4.07 -32.52 8.61
CA SER A 631 3.56 -31.36 9.35
C SER A 631 2.03 -31.25 9.26
N ALA A 632 1.45 -31.38 8.07
CA ALA A 632 0.01 -31.31 7.87
C ALA A 632 -0.75 -32.44 8.59
N ILE A 633 -0.19 -33.66 8.64
CA ILE A 633 -0.78 -34.81 9.35
C ILE A 633 -0.76 -34.61 10.88
N LEU A 634 0.33 -34.07 11.43
CA LEU A 634 0.53 -33.97 12.88
C LEU A 634 -0.27 -32.84 13.54
N HIS A 635 -0.74 -31.84 12.78
CA HIS A 635 -1.44 -30.68 13.33
C HIS A 635 -2.97 -30.83 13.28
N ARG A 636 -3.61 -30.87 14.45
CA ARG A 636 -5.06 -31.07 14.61
C ARG A 636 -5.97 -30.05 13.91
N ASN A 637 -5.48 -28.82 13.71
CA ASN A 637 -6.23 -27.75 13.07
C ASN A 637 -6.11 -27.78 11.55
N ILE A 638 -5.53 -28.84 10.97
CA ILE A 638 -5.31 -29.00 9.53
C ILE A 638 -5.99 -30.27 9.05
N SER A 639 -6.60 -30.20 7.87
CA SER A 639 -7.10 -31.35 7.13
C SER A 639 -6.66 -31.23 5.69
N ILE A 640 -5.91 -32.23 5.23
CA ILE A 640 -5.54 -32.35 3.81
C ILE A 640 -6.83 -32.64 3.03
N TYR A 641 -7.18 -31.75 2.11
CA TYR A 641 -8.29 -31.91 1.18
C TYR A 641 -7.85 -32.59 -0.11
N GLY A 642 -6.58 -32.41 -0.48
CA GLY A 642 -5.99 -33.06 -1.64
C GLY A 642 -4.78 -32.32 -2.18
N PHE A 643 -4.54 -32.48 -3.47
CA PHE A 643 -3.37 -31.96 -4.18
C PHE A 643 -3.77 -30.98 -5.27
N TYR A 644 -2.98 -29.93 -5.45
CA TYR A 644 -3.24 -28.89 -6.45
C TYR A 644 -2.01 -28.70 -7.33
N ALA A 645 -2.13 -28.96 -8.63
CA ALA A 645 -1.11 -28.73 -9.64
C ALA A 645 -1.61 -27.69 -10.66
N HIS A 646 -0.72 -26.88 -11.21
CA HIS A 646 -1.09 -25.89 -12.23
C HIS A 646 0.04 -25.73 -13.24
N ALA A 647 -0.19 -26.19 -14.47
CA ALA A 647 0.76 -26.07 -15.57
C ALA A 647 0.81 -24.64 -16.13
N GLY A 648 1.50 -23.74 -15.41
CA GLY A 648 1.75 -22.37 -15.87
C GLY A 648 2.57 -22.29 -17.16
N ASP A 649 3.35 -23.32 -17.49
CA ASP A 649 4.09 -23.41 -18.75
C ASP A 649 3.24 -23.74 -19.97
N SER A 650 2.01 -24.23 -19.78
CA SER A 650 1.11 -24.58 -20.88
C SER A 650 0.73 -23.37 -21.75
N TYR A 651 0.95 -22.14 -21.27
CA TYR A 651 0.80 -20.92 -22.05
C TYR A 651 1.89 -20.77 -23.13
N SER A 652 2.90 -21.62 -23.13
CA SER A 652 3.94 -21.71 -24.17
C SER A 652 3.64 -22.75 -25.25
N SER A 653 2.57 -23.55 -25.09
CA SER A 653 2.09 -24.49 -26.12
C SER A 653 1.91 -23.79 -27.45
N LYS A 654 2.06 -24.53 -28.55
CA LYS A 654 1.77 -24.07 -29.92
C LYS A 654 0.81 -25.00 -30.66
N THR A 655 0.56 -26.17 -30.07
CA THR A 655 -0.25 -27.24 -30.63
C THR A 655 -1.13 -27.88 -29.55
N GLU A 656 -2.12 -28.65 -30.00
CA GLU A 656 -2.93 -29.48 -29.12
C GLU A 656 -2.09 -30.51 -28.35
N ASP A 657 -1.14 -31.16 -29.04
CA ASP A 657 -0.24 -32.16 -28.45
C ASP A 657 0.62 -31.58 -27.30
N ASP A 658 1.10 -30.34 -27.44
CA ASP A 658 1.83 -29.66 -26.37
C ASP A 658 0.95 -29.55 -25.11
N SER A 659 -0.30 -29.11 -25.30
CA SER A 659 -1.27 -28.93 -24.20
C SER A 659 -1.65 -30.27 -23.56
N ILE A 660 -1.80 -31.33 -24.36
CA ILE A 660 -2.03 -32.71 -23.88
C ILE A 660 -0.84 -33.19 -23.05
N SER A 661 0.40 -32.89 -23.47
CA SER A 661 1.63 -33.23 -22.72
C SER A 661 1.67 -32.56 -21.34
N TYR A 662 1.30 -31.27 -21.26
CA TYR A 662 1.19 -30.57 -19.98
C TYR A 662 0.10 -31.17 -19.09
N LEU A 663 -1.08 -31.49 -19.65
CA LEU A 663 -2.16 -32.14 -18.92
C LEU A 663 -1.73 -33.51 -18.35
N LYS A 664 -1.00 -34.29 -19.14
CA LYS A 664 -0.40 -35.58 -18.72
C LYS A 664 0.60 -35.40 -17.58
N THR A 665 1.40 -34.33 -17.63
CA THR A 665 2.34 -33.98 -16.56
C THR A 665 1.60 -33.62 -15.28
N GLU A 666 0.56 -32.77 -15.33
CA GLU A 666 -0.26 -32.42 -14.16
C GLU A 666 -0.84 -33.66 -13.48
N LEU A 667 -1.42 -34.59 -14.27
CA LEU A 667 -1.96 -35.87 -13.78
C LEU A 667 -0.88 -36.72 -13.09
N SER A 668 0.26 -36.89 -13.75
CA SER A 668 1.37 -37.71 -13.21
C SER A 668 1.89 -37.14 -11.89
N THR A 669 1.98 -35.80 -11.79
CA THR A 669 2.41 -35.08 -10.58
C THR A 669 1.46 -35.30 -9.40
N VAL A 670 0.14 -35.15 -9.59
CA VAL A 670 -0.83 -35.36 -8.50
C VAL A 670 -0.89 -36.82 -8.06
N PHE A 671 -0.76 -37.78 -8.98
CA PHE A 671 -0.70 -39.20 -8.64
C PHE A 671 0.55 -39.57 -7.86
N ALA A 672 1.71 -39.02 -8.23
CA ALA A 672 2.94 -39.22 -7.47
C ALA A 672 2.82 -38.66 -6.04
N ALA A 673 2.13 -37.53 -5.85
CA ALA A 673 1.91 -36.95 -4.53
C ALA A 673 0.97 -37.78 -3.64
N VAL A 674 -0.04 -38.45 -4.22
CA VAL A 674 -0.87 -39.43 -3.49
C VAL A 674 -0.01 -40.59 -2.97
N LYS A 675 0.93 -41.10 -3.78
CA LYS A 675 1.88 -42.15 -3.33
C LYS A 675 2.73 -41.66 -2.16
N ALA A 676 3.26 -40.44 -2.26
CA ALA A 676 4.04 -39.82 -1.18
C ALA A 676 3.23 -39.66 0.12
N LEU A 677 1.94 -39.28 0.02
CA LEU A 677 1.06 -39.21 1.19
C LEU A 677 0.83 -40.59 1.82
N ASN A 678 0.62 -41.64 1.02
CA ASN A 678 0.45 -42.99 1.54
C ASN A 678 1.70 -43.45 2.29
N GLU A 679 2.89 -43.26 1.70
CA GLU A 679 4.17 -43.58 2.34
C GLU A 679 4.37 -42.85 3.67
N VAL A 680 4.13 -41.53 3.69
CA VAL A 680 4.27 -40.71 4.91
C VAL A 680 3.23 -41.11 5.96
N SER A 681 1.97 -41.33 5.57
CA SER A 681 0.89 -41.72 6.48
C SER A 681 1.14 -43.09 7.11
N HIS A 682 1.66 -44.06 6.35
CA HIS A 682 2.11 -45.34 6.89
C HIS A 682 3.27 -45.18 7.87
N SER A 683 4.25 -44.33 7.57
CA SER A 683 5.39 -44.09 8.48
C SER A 683 5.03 -43.43 9.81
N LEU A 684 3.86 -42.77 9.89
CA LEU A 684 3.35 -42.09 11.07
C LEU A 684 2.21 -42.84 11.77
N ASP A 685 1.90 -44.07 11.35
CA ASP A 685 0.72 -44.84 11.80
C ASP A 685 -0.61 -44.08 11.66
N ALA A 686 -0.71 -43.16 10.68
CA ALA A 686 -1.85 -42.28 10.42
C ALA A 686 -2.60 -42.67 9.12
N THR A 687 -2.79 -43.96 8.91
CA THR A 687 -3.39 -44.51 7.66
C THR A 687 -4.84 -44.08 7.42
N ASP A 688 -5.53 -43.57 8.45
CA ASP A 688 -6.84 -42.97 8.31
C ASP A 688 -6.79 -41.71 7.43
N VAL A 689 -5.68 -40.96 7.43
CA VAL A 689 -5.51 -39.76 6.60
C VAL A 689 -5.45 -40.13 5.12
N SER A 690 -4.68 -41.15 4.75
CA SER A 690 -4.56 -41.63 3.36
C SER A 690 -5.84 -42.27 2.82
N ASN A 691 -6.74 -42.73 3.69
CA ASN A 691 -8.02 -43.35 3.30
C ASN A 691 -9.17 -42.34 3.17
N ARG A 692 -8.97 -41.07 3.56
CA ARG A 692 -10.00 -40.03 3.41
C ARG A 692 -10.20 -39.68 1.92
N PRO A 693 -11.38 -39.15 1.55
CA PRO A 693 -11.59 -38.61 0.22
C PRO A 693 -10.60 -37.48 -0.10
N LEU A 694 -9.92 -37.55 -1.24
CA LEU A 694 -8.94 -36.57 -1.72
C LEU A 694 -9.36 -35.98 -3.07
N VAL A 695 -9.20 -34.67 -3.23
CA VAL A 695 -9.39 -34.00 -4.52
C VAL A 695 -8.04 -33.78 -5.20
N LEU A 696 -7.92 -34.22 -6.45
CA LEU A 696 -6.75 -33.96 -7.28
C LEU A 696 -7.11 -32.85 -8.27
N SER A 697 -6.70 -31.62 -7.96
CA SER A 697 -7.04 -30.43 -8.74
C SER A 697 -5.90 -30.09 -9.70
N ILE A 698 -6.19 -30.11 -11.00
CA ILE A 698 -5.25 -29.81 -12.09
C ILE A 698 -5.83 -28.73 -13.02
N GLY A 699 -4.99 -28.08 -13.82
CA GLY A 699 -5.47 -27.29 -14.94
C GLY A 699 -4.85 -25.91 -15.12
N ALA A 700 -4.84 -25.49 -16.36
CA ALA A 700 -4.71 -24.12 -16.82
C ALA A 700 -5.64 -23.97 -18.03
N THR A 701 -5.89 -22.74 -18.52
CA THR A 701 -6.78 -22.57 -19.68
C THR A 701 -6.36 -23.42 -20.89
N PRO A 702 -5.07 -23.53 -21.27
CA PRO A 702 -4.67 -24.40 -22.38
C PRO A 702 -4.96 -25.88 -22.11
N THR A 703 -4.64 -26.40 -20.92
CA THR A 703 -4.89 -27.81 -20.58
C THR A 703 -6.39 -28.12 -20.39
N ALA A 704 -7.17 -27.13 -19.97
CA ALA A 704 -8.63 -27.22 -19.87
C ALA A 704 -9.32 -27.28 -21.24
N HIS A 705 -8.76 -26.65 -22.28
CA HIS A 705 -9.29 -26.77 -23.65
C HIS A 705 -9.12 -28.18 -24.23
N VAL A 706 -8.15 -28.97 -23.75
CA VAL A 706 -7.91 -30.35 -24.18
C VAL A 706 -8.38 -31.40 -23.18
N VAL A 707 -9.22 -31.01 -22.20
CA VAL A 707 -9.69 -31.86 -21.10
C VAL A 707 -10.46 -33.11 -21.55
N SER A 708 -11.07 -33.10 -22.73
CA SER A 708 -11.75 -34.25 -23.32
C SER A 708 -10.82 -35.46 -23.55
N ASN A 709 -9.50 -35.20 -23.66
CA ASN A 709 -8.47 -36.24 -23.78
C ASN A 709 -8.14 -36.94 -22.45
N LEU A 710 -8.74 -36.56 -21.31
CA LEU A 710 -8.47 -37.19 -20.02
C LEU A 710 -8.75 -38.71 -20.01
N LYS A 711 -9.82 -39.16 -20.70
CA LYS A 711 -10.18 -40.58 -20.76
C LYS A 711 -9.11 -41.43 -21.45
N SER A 712 -8.57 -40.96 -22.57
CA SER A 712 -7.48 -41.66 -23.28
C SER A 712 -6.19 -41.59 -22.46
N LEU A 713 -5.86 -40.42 -21.90
CA LEU A 713 -4.65 -40.25 -21.09
C LEU A 713 -4.62 -41.14 -19.84
N GLY A 714 -5.73 -41.31 -19.14
CA GLY A 714 -5.81 -42.21 -17.98
C GLY A 714 -5.47 -43.65 -18.36
N LYS A 715 -5.97 -44.11 -19.52
CA LYS A 715 -5.66 -45.43 -20.06
C LYS A 715 -4.19 -45.55 -20.49
N ASP A 716 -3.65 -44.53 -21.16
CA ASP A 716 -2.28 -44.51 -21.66
C ASP A 716 -1.23 -44.42 -20.54
N LEU A 717 -1.57 -43.75 -19.43
CA LEU A 717 -0.73 -43.71 -18.24
C LEU A 717 -0.74 -45.03 -17.47
N GLY A 718 -1.73 -45.91 -17.71
CA GLY A 718 -1.92 -47.13 -16.94
C GLY A 718 -2.17 -46.87 -15.45
N ILE A 719 -2.68 -45.68 -15.11
CA ILE A 719 -2.96 -45.27 -13.74
C ILE A 719 -4.48 -45.21 -13.58
N GLU A 720 -5.02 -46.13 -12.80
CA GLU A 720 -6.40 -46.03 -12.30
C GLU A 720 -6.44 -45.01 -11.17
N LEU A 721 -7.44 -44.14 -11.20
CA LEU A 721 -7.70 -43.19 -10.13
C LEU A 721 -8.05 -44.00 -8.86
N PRO A 722 -7.36 -43.78 -7.72
CA PRO A 722 -7.69 -44.50 -6.49
C PRO A 722 -9.14 -44.26 -6.07
N ASP A 723 -9.80 -45.27 -5.49
CA ASP A 723 -11.24 -45.21 -5.12
C ASP A 723 -11.61 -44.04 -4.20
N ASN A 724 -10.65 -43.55 -3.40
CA ASN A 724 -10.85 -42.42 -2.51
C ASN A 724 -10.45 -41.06 -3.13
N CYS A 725 -10.09 -41.02 -4.42
CA CYS A 725 -9.68 -39.81 -5.11
C CYS A 725 -10.74 -39.36 -6.12
N SER A 726 -10.97 -38.05 -6.22
CA SER A 726 -11.77 -37.43 -7.28
C SER A 726 -10.94 -36.40 -8.03
N LEU A 727 -11.13 -36.30 -9.35
CA LEU A 727 -10.43 -35.32 -10.18
C LEU A 727 -11.20 -34.00 -10.24
N GLU A 728 -10.49 -32.88 -10.26
CA GLU A 728 -11.02 -31.53 -10.46
C GLU A 728 -10.19 -30.82 -11.54
N ILE A 729 -10.83 -30.21 -12.54
CA ILE A 729 -10.18 -29.31 -13.49
C ILE A 729 -10.45 -27.86 -13.07
N HIS A 730 -9.43 -26.99 -13.16
CA HIS A 730 -9.58 -25.57 -12.91
C HIS A 730 -9.04 -24.69 -14.05
N ALA A 731 -9.81 -23.66 -14.40
CA ALA A 731 -9.48 -22.70 -15.44
C ALA A 731 -10.22 -21.38 -15.20
N GLY A 732 -9.77 -20.28 -15.83
CA GLY A 732 -10.41 -18.96 -15.63
C GLY A 732 -10.28 -17.95 -16.78
N ASN A 733 -9.32 -18.13 -17.70
CA ASN A 733 -9.22 -17.23 -18.86
C ASN A 733 -10.14 -17.66 -20.00
N TYR A 734 -10.52 -18.93 -20.08
CA TYR A 734 -11.32 -19.52 -21.17
C TYR A 734 -12.64 -18.79 -21.51
N PRO A 735 -13.35 -18.10 -20.58
CA PRO A 735 -14.56 -17.35 -20.98
C PRO A 735 -14.20 -16.17 -21.89
N PHE A 736 -13.02 -15.56 -21.68
CA PHE A 736 -12.57 -14.42 -22.46
C PHE A 736 -11.71 -14.85 -23.65
N ASN A 737 -10.78 -15.77 -23.41
CA ASN A 737 -9.58 -15.95 -24.23
C ASN A 737 -8.86 -14.62 -24.51
N ASP A 738 -7.70 -14.69 -25.14
CA ASP A 738 -6.92 -13.54 -25.57
C ASP A 738 -5.94 -13.98 -26.67
N LEU A 739 -5.11 -13.08 -27.17
CA LEU A 739 -4.12 -13.44 -28.18
C LEU A 739 -3.08 -14.44 -27.65
N GLN A 740 -2.76 -14.40 -26.34
CA GLN A 740 -1.89 -15.41 -25.73
C GLN A 740 -2.55 -16.79 -25.77
N GLN A 741 -3.84 -16.92 -25.43
CA GLN A 741 -4.55 -18.18 -25.59
C GLN A 741 -4.64 -18.58 -27.06
N LEU A 742 -4.95 -17.65 -27.96
CA LEU A 742 -5.07 -17.97 -29.39
C LEU A 742 -3.76 -18.55 -29.96
N ALA A 743 -2.62 -18.06 -29.48
CA ALA A 743 -1.30 -18.53 -29.91
C ALA A 743 -0.99 -19.98 -29.49
N THR A 744 -1.71 -20.54 -28.51
CA THR A 744 -1.51 -21.93 -28.09
C THR A 744 -2.05 -22.96 -29.09
N GLY A 745 -2.88 -22.52 -30.05
CA GLY A 745 -3.50 -23.38 -31.05
C GLY A 745 -4.68 -24.21 -30.53
N VAL A 746 -5.04 -24.11 -29.25
CA VAL A 746 -6.15 -24.89 -28.65
C VAL A 746 -7.41 -24.08 -28.35
N VAL A 747 -7.40 -22.77 -28.59
CA VAL A 747 -8.63 -21.97 -28.48
C VAL A 747 -9.63 -22.45 -29.54
N PRO A 748 -10.84 -22.86 -29.14
CA PRO A 748 -11.84 -23.32 -30.10
C PRO A 748 -12.12 -22.26 -31.16
N PRO A 749 -12.17 -22.62 -32.45
CA PRO A 749 -12.57 -21.68 -33.49
C PRO A 749 -14.01 -21.21 -33.26
N PRO A 750 -14.45 -20.11 -33.89
CA PRO A 750 -15.85 -19.70 -33.87
C PRO A 750 -16.76 -20.86 -34.33
N ASP A 751 -17.74 -21.22 -33.50
CA ASP A 751 -18.68 -22.31 -33.78
C ASP A 751 -19.81 -21.80 -34.70
N PRO A 752 -20.04 -22.38 -35.89
CA PRO A 752 -21.11 -21.97 -36.79
C PRO A 752 -22.52 -22.05 -36.18
N ALA A 753 -22.72 -22.88 -35.15
CA ALA A 753 -23.99 -23.03 -34.46
C ALA A 753 -24.34 -21.82 -33.55
N PHE A 754 -23.39 -20.92 -33.29
CA PHE A 754 -23.57 -19.77 -32.41
C PHE A 754 -23.16 -18.46 -33.10
N PRO A 755 -23.96 -17.38 -33.01
CA PRO A 755 -23.63 -16.10 -33.64
C PRO A 755 -22.40 -15.44 -32.97
N GLY A 756 -21.33 -15.21 -33.74
CA GLY A 756 -20.15 -14.44 -33.34
C GLY A 756 -18.89 -14.86 -34.10
N ASN A 757 -18.14 -13.90 -34.65
CA ASN A 757 -17.01 -14.18 -35.55
C ASN A 757 -15.66 -14.39 -34.82
N SER A 758 -15.63 -14.46 -33.49
CA SER A 758 -14.39 -14.57 -32.71
C SER A 758 -14.60 -15.26 -31.37
N SER A 759 -13.56 -15.99 -30.90
CA SER A 759 -13.46 -16.56 -29.56
C SER A 759 -12.82 -15.64 -28.53
N LEU A 760 -12.39 -14.44 -28.96
CA LEU A 760 -11.84 -13.39 -28.11
C LEU A 760 -12.95 -12.45 -27.66
N ALA A 761 -13.45 -12.66 -26.44
CA ALA A 761 -14.57 -11.91 -25.90
C ALA A 761 -14.14 -10.56 -25.31
N CYS A 762 -12.90 -10.47 -24.81
CA CYS A 762 -12.35 -9.26 -24.19
C CYS A 762 -11.59 -8.42 -25.21
N THR A 763 -12.04 -7.19 -25.44
CA THR A 763 -11.45 -6.25 -26.41
C THR A 763 -11.36 -4.85 -25.84
N VAL A 764 -10.50 -4.01 -26.41
CA VAL A 764 -10.41 -2.59 -26.06
C VAL A 764 -10.76 -1.75 -27.27
N ASN A 765 -11.78 -0.90 -27.16
CA ASN A 765 -12.05 0.13 -28.16
C ASN A 765 -11.05 1.26 -27.99
N VAL A 766 -10.48 1.72 -29.09
CA VAL A 766 -9.46 2.78 -29.13
C VAL A 766 -9.77 3.76 -30.25
N GLU A 767 -9.12 4.92 -30.24
CA GLU A 767 -9.26 5.92 -31.30
C GLU A 767 -7.90 6.32 -31.85
N VAL A 768 -7.81 6.42 -33.18
CA VAL A 768 -6.63 6.95 -33.86
C VAL A 768 -6.57 8.45 -33.62
N VAL A 769 -5.54 8.90 -32.90
CA VAL A 769 -5.33 10.32 -32.59
C VAL A 769 -4.41 11.02 -33.59
N SER A 770 -3.50 10.27 -34.23
CA SER A 770 -2.60 10.79 -35.27
C SER A 770 -2.23 9.71 -36.27
N VAL A 771 -1.93 10.12 -37.50
CA VAL A 771 -1.37 9.26 -38.55
C VAL A 771 -0.05 9.87 -39.03
N TYR A 772 1.00 9.06 -39.12
CA TYR A 772 2.36 9.47 -39.51
C TYR A 772 2.82 8.71 -40.77
N PRO A 773 2.49 9.20 -41.98
CA PRO A 773 2.86 8.54 -43.24
C PRO A 773 4.37 8.30 -43.41
N SER A 774 5.20 9.26 -43.00
CA SER A 774 6.67 9.17 -43.13
C SER A 774 7.31 8.01 -42.35
N ARG A 775 6.61 7.48 -41.34
CA ARG A 775 7.05 6.33 -40.54
C ARG A 775 6.16 5.10 -40.69
N ASN A 776 5.10 5.19 -41.51
CA ASN A 776 4.06 4.18 -41.67
C ASN A 776 3.40 3.76 -40.33
N GLU A 777 3.03 4.73 -39.50
CA GLU A 777 2.59 4.53 -38.12
C GLU A 777 1.30 5.30 -37.79
N ALA A 778 0.39 4.68 -37.05
CA ALA A 778 -0.77 5.36 -36.48
C ALA A 778 -0.67 5.39 -34.96
N LEU A 779 -1.00 6.52 -34.34
CA LEU A 779 -1.03 6.69 -32.88
C LEU A 779 -2.46 6.55 -32.39
N ILE A 780 -2.67 5.77 -31.34
CA ILE A 780 -3.96 5.58 -30.68
C ILE A 780 -3.91 6.08 -29.23
N ASN A 781 -5.07 6.44 -28.68
CA ASN A 781 -5.24 6.84 -27.27
C ASN A 781 -5.33 5.65 -26.29
N ALA A 782 -4.51 4.63 -26.50
CA ALA A 782 -4.44 3.47 -25.60
C ALA A 782 -3.00 3.00 -25.46
N GLY A 783 -2.50 3.04 -24.23
CA GLY A 783 -1.16 2.56 -23.88
C GLY A 783 -1.21 1.42 -22.88
N VAL A 784 -0.13 1.29 -22.10
CA VAL A 784 0.03 0.27 -21.05
C VAL A 784 -1.16 0.22 -20.09
N LEU A 785 -1.74 1.38 -19.72
CA LEU A 785 -2.88 1.42 -18.80
C LEU A 785 -4.18 0.92 -19.41
N ALA A 786 -4.30 0.82 -20.73
CA ALA A 786 -5.50 0.30 -21.38
C ALA A 786 -5.39 -1.19 -21.75
N VAL A 787 -4.20 -1.66 -22.15
CA VAL A 787 -4.02 -3.01 -22.71
C VAL A 787 -3.03 -3.91 -21.94
N GLY A 788 -2.27 -3.36 -20.99
CA GLY A 788 -1.18 -4.06 -20.31
C GLY A 788 0.16 -4.00 -21.07
N ARG A 789 1.23 -4.53 -20.46
CA ARG A 789 2.56 -4.69 -21.07
C ARG A 789 3.03 -6.14 -20.95
N GLU A 790 2.13 -7.05 -21.24
CA GLU A 790 2.42 -8.49 -21.18
C GLU A 790 3.05 -8.95 -22.49
N PRO A 791 4.20 -9.64 -22.46
CA PRO A 791 4.69 -10.33 -23.64
C PRO A 791 3.80 -11.52 -23.97
N GLY A 792 3.78 -11.95 -25.22
CA GLY A 792 3.24 -13.26 -25.58
C GLY A 792 3.69 -13.68 -26.98
N GLN A 793 3.27 -14.87 -27.40
CA GLN A 793 3.70 -15.46 -28.66
C GLN A 793 3.06 -14.80 -29.89
N TYR A 794 1.91 -14.12 -29.72
CA TYR A 794 1.30 -13.34 -30.79
C TYR A 794 2.05 -12.00 -30.94
N PRO A 795 2.36 -11.52 -32.17
CA PRO A 795 3.14 -10.30 -32.37
C PRO A 795 2.51 -9.03 -31.78
N GLY A 796 3.38 -8.17 -31.21
CA GLY A 796 2.99 -6.88 -30.61
C GLY A 796 2.29 -7.00 -29.25
N PHE A 797 1.68 -5.90 -28.80
CA PHE A 797 0.91 -5.82 -27.54
C PHE A 797 -0.62 -5.94 -27.75
N GLY A 798 -1.04 -6.21 -28.98
CA GLY A 798 -2.43 -6.30 -29.39
C GLY A 798 -2.56 -6.30 -30.91
N ARG A 799 -3.70 -6.74 -31.41
CA ARG A 799 -4.02 -6.85 -32.85
C ARG A 799 -5.21 -5.98 -33.19
N VAL A 800 -5.14 -5.26 -34.31
CA VAL A 800 -6.28 -4.48 -34.80
C VAL A 800 -7.27 -5.43 -35.51
N ARG A 801 -8.45 -5.61 -34.93
CA ARG A 801 -9.49 -6.49 -35.49
C ARG A 801 -9.99 -5.94 -36.82
N GLY A 802 -10.06 -6.79 -37.85
CA GLY A 802 -10.42 -6.44 -39.23
C GLY A 802 -9.27 -5.80 -40.03
N LYS A 803 -8.08 -5.64 -39.41
CA LYS A 803 -6.85 -5.15 -40.04
C LYS A 803 -5.66 -5.93 -39.51
N GLU A 804 -5.71 -7.26 -39.65
CA GLU A 804 -4.86 -8.23 -38.95
C GLU A 804 -3.35 -8.06 -39.23
N LYS A 805 -2.99 -7.37 -40.32
CA LYS A 805 -1.60 -6.97 -40.61
C LYS A 805 -1.05 -5.89 -39.66
N TRP A 806 -1.92 -5.20 -38.94
CA TRP A 806 -1.56 -4.10 -38.04
C TRP A 806 -1.65 -4.56 -36.59
N VAL A 807 -0.55 -4.34 -35.88
CA VAL A 807 -0.40 -4.67 -34.46
C VAL A 807 -0.06 -3.44 -33.67
N LEU A 808 -0.35 -3.48 -32.38
CA LEU A 808 0.12 -2.50 -31.41
C LEU A 808 1.60 -2.75 -31.13
N GLY A 809 2.48 -2.23 -32.00
CA GLY A 809 3.90 -2.54 -31.97
C GLY A 809 4.68 -1.84 -30.85
N ARG A 810 4.22 -0.68 -30.39
CA ARG A 810 4.86 0.05 -29.28
C ARG A 810 3.83 0.70 -28.38
N ILE A 811 4.13 0.76 -27.09
CA ILE A 811 3.26 1.36 -26.08
C ILE A 811 4.04 2.24 -25.10
N SER A 812 3.43 3.36 -24.73
CA SER A 812 3.76 4.21 -23.57
C SER A 812 2.60 4.13 -22.58
N GLN A 813 2.57 4.96 -21.53
CA GLN A 813 1.50 4.88 -20.51
C GLN A 813 0.08 5.01 -21.11
N GLU A 814 -0.18 6.05 -21.91
CA GLU A 814 -1.49 6.36 -22.51
C GLU A 814 -1.51 6.28 -24.05
N HIS A 815 -0.35 6.07 -24.67
CA HIS A 815 -0.20 6.12 -26.12
C HIS A 815 0.21 4.77 -26.67
N GLY A 816 -0.42 4.38 -27.77
CA GLY A 816 -0.11 3.17 -28.51
C GLY A 816 0.27 3.52 -29.94
N VAL A 817 1.28 2.85 -30.50
CA VAL A 817 1.68 3.02 -31.89
C VAL A 817 1.39 1.74 -32.65
N LEU A 818 0.48 1.84 -33.61
CA LEU A 818 0.15 0.80 -34.55
C LEU A 818 1.21 0.75 -35.66
N THR A 819 1.72 -0.44 -35.93
CA THR A 819 2.71 -0.73 -36.96
C THR A 819 2.29 -1.98 -37.73
N LEU A 820 2.79 -2.15 -38.95
CA LEU A 820 2.71 -3.44 -39.62
C LEU A 820 3.43 -4.52 -38.79
N ASP A 821 2.82 -5.70 -38.74
CA ASP A 821 3.44 -6.91 -38.22
C ASP A 821 4.58 -7.33 -39.16
N LYS A 822 5.81 -7.14 -38.69
CA LYS A 822 7.02 -7.48 -39.44
C LYS A 822 7.45 -8.93 -39.25
N GLU A 823 6.86 -9.65 -38.29
CA GLU A 823 7.22 -11.04 -37.98
C GLU A 823 6.48 -12.01 -38.89
N ASN A 824 5.29 -11.64 -39.35
CA ASN A 824 4.54 -12.42 -40.33
C ASN A 824 5.01 -12.15 -41.77
N LYS A 825 5.66 -13.15 -42.36
CA LYS A 825 6.21 -13.08 -43.73
C LYS A 825 5.14 -12.90 -44.81
N ASP A 826 3.89 -13.30 -44.56
CA ASP A 826 2.76 -13.12 -45.46
C ASP A 826 2.14 -11.72 -45.36
N HIS A 827 2.51 -10.96 -44.32
CA HIS A 827 2.08 -9.58 -44.09
C HIS A 827 3.13 -8.54 -44.50
N VAL A 828 4.23 -8.97 -45.14
CA VAL A 828 5.22 -8.07 -45.75
C VAL A 828 4.52 -7.31 -46.88
N GLY A 829 4.30 -6.01 -46.68
CA GLY A 829 3.53 -5.22 -47.64
C GLY A 829 3.82 -3.73 -47.57
N GLU A 830 3.54 -3.05 -48.69
CA GLU A 830 3.58 -1.59 -48.86
C GLU A 830 2.32 -0.90 -48.30
N ASP A 831 1.56 -1.57 -47.41
CA ASP A 831 0.29 -1.06 -46.90
C ASP A 831 0.55 0.26 -46.17
N LYS A 832 0.07 1.34 -46.79
CA LYS A 832 0.30 2.70 -46.33
C LYS A 832 -0.68 3.06 -45.22
N VAL A 833 -0.15 3.55 -44.11
CA VAL A 833 -0.91 3.90 -42.92
C VAL A 833 -2.03 4.89 -43.22
N GLU A 834 -1.83 5.86 -44.12
CA GLU A 834 -2.84 6.86 -44.50
C GLU A 834 -4.00 6.28 -45.31
N LYS A 835 -3.83 5.08 -45.88
CA LYS A 835 -4.93 4.32 -46.50
C LYS A 835 -5.59 3.41 -45.48
N ALA A 836 -4.81 2.89 -44.54
CA ALA A 836 -5.29 1.99 -43.50
C ALA A 836 -6.07 2.72 -42.42
N PHE A 837 -5.69 3.94 -42.02
CA PHE A 837 -6.29 4.64 -40.87
C PHE A 837 -6.59 6.10 -41.14
N LYS A 838 -7.61 6.62 -40.44
CA LYS A 838 -7.95 8.05 -40.39
C LYS A 838 -7.92 8.55 -38.94
N VAL A 839 -7.50 9.80 -38.74
CA VAL A 839 -7.62 10.45 -37.43
C VAL A 839 -9.10 10.53 -37.04
N GLY A 840 -9.42 10.16 -35.80
CA GLY A 840 -10.78 10.02 -35.27
C GLY A 840 -11.41 8.65 -35.52
N GLU A 841 -10.75 7.75 -36.24
CA GLU A 841 -11.27 6.40 -36.47
C GLU A 841 -11.28 5.59 -35.17
N LYS A 842 -12.44 5.03 -34.83
CA LYS A 842 -12.60 4.07 -33.73
C LYS A 842 -12.21 2.68 -34.20
N LEU A 843 -11.33 2.02 -33.44
CA LEU A 843 -10.81 0.70 -33.72
C LEU A 843 -11.11 -0.26 -32.56
N VAL A 844 -11.06 -1.54 -32.84
CA VAL A 844 -11.17 -2.61 -31.85
C VAL A 844 -9.84 -3.34 -31.77
N LEU A 845 -9.26 -3.39 -30.57
CA LEU A 845 -8.08 -4.18 -30.29
C LEU A 845 -8.43 -5.51 -29.64
N ASP A 846 -7.94 -6.58 -30.25
CA ASP A 846 -7.70 -7.83 -29.53
C ASP A 846 -6.45 -7.64 -28.67
N ILE A 847 -6.50 -8.09 -27.42
CA ILE A 847 -5.48 -7.82 -26.40
C ILE A 847 -4.61 -9.05 -26.15
N GLN A 848 -3.39 -8.81 -25.68
CA GLN A 848 -2.44 -9.89 -25.44
C GLN A 848 -2.83 -10.79 -24.26
N HIS A 849 -3.25 -10.19 -23.15
CA HIS A 849 -3.56 -10.91 -21.91
C HIS A 849 -4.80 -10.30 -21.24
N ALA A 850 -5.93 -11.00 -21.30
CA ALA A 850 -7.22 -10.50 -20.85
C ALA A 850 -7.26 -10.17 -19.36
N CYS A 851 -6.62 -10.99 -18.52
CA CYS A 851 -6.59 -10.77 -17.08
C CYS A 851 -5.94 -9.43 -16.71
N VAL A 852 -4.84 -9.07 -17.39
CA VAL A 852 -4.07 -7.85 -17.12
C VAL A 852 -4.77 -6.63 -17.68
N ALA A 853 -5.30 -6.70 -18.90
CA ALA A 853 -6.08 -5.59 -19.45
C ALA A 853 -7.33 -5.34 -18.61
N ALA A 854 -8.10 -6.39 -18.27
CA ALA A 854 -9.31 -6.29 -17.45
C ALA A 854 -9.04 -5.70 -16.06
N ALA A 855 -7.86 -5.98 -15.48
CA ALA A 855 -7.41 -5.40 -14.22
C ALA A 855 -7.10 -3.89 -14.29
N SER A 856 -7.06 -3.27 -15.47
CA SER A 856 -6.84 -1.83 -15.65
C SER A 856 -8.11 -1.00 -15.90
N HIS A 857 -9.24 -1.62 -16.30
CA HIS A 857 -10.55 -0.95 -16.48
C HIS A 857 -11.55 -1.10 -15.32
N ASP A 858 -12.01 0.02 -14.74
CA ASP A 858 -12.93 0.05 -13.58
C ASP A 858 -14.33 -0.49 -13.86
N TRP A 859 -14.70 -0.63 -15.14
CA TRP A 859 -15.95 -1.21 -15.62
C TRP A 859 -15.76 -1.82 -17.00
N TYR A 860 -16.70 -2.67 -17.40
CA TYR A 860 -16.72 -3.35 -18.68
C TYR A 860 -18.03 -3.04 -19.39
N PHE A 861 -17.98 -2.56 -20.64
CA PHE A 861 -19.19 -2.46 -21.46
C PHE A 861 -19.53 -3.83 -22.04
N ILE A 862 -20.75 -4.29 -21.81
CA ILE A 862 -21.20 -5.60 -22.23
C ILE A 862 -21.92 -5.46 -23.56
N LEU A 863 -21.46 -6.19 -24.56
CA LEU A 863 -21.97 -6.12 -25.93
C LEU A 863 -22.81 -7.35 -26.26
N ASP A 864 -23.89 -7.15 -27.00
CA ASP A 864 -24.61 -8.22 -27.68
C ASP A 864 -23.92 -8.63 -29.00
N GLY A 865 -24.54 -9.55 -29.75
CA GLY A 865 -24.01 -10.05 -31.02
C GLY A 865 -23.99 -9.02 -32.16
N LYS A 866 -24.50 -7.81 -31.95
CA LYS A 866 -24.52 -6.69 -32.91
C LYS A 866 -23.66 -5.52 -32.42
N ASP A 867 -22.76 -5.76 -31.48
CA ASP A 867 -21.92 -4.73 -30.86
C ASP A 867 -22.73 -3.60 -30.19
N ILE A 868 -23.97 -3.88 -29.77
CA ILE A 868 -24.78 -2.95 -28.98
C ILE A 868 -24.51 -3.17 -27.51
N VAL A 869 -24.30 -2.09 -26.77
CA VAL A 869 -24.11 -2.12 -25.32
C VAL A 869 -25.42 -2.53 -24.66
N VAL A 870 -25.43 -3.64 -23.93
CA VAL A 870 -26.60 -4.14 -23.21
C VAL A 870 -26.52 -3.96 -21.70
N ASP A 871 -25.30 -3.84 -21.16
CA ASP A 871 -25.06 -3.72 -19.72
C ASP A 871 -23.68 -3.12 -19.43
N VAL A 872 -23.42 -2.82 -18.16
CA VAL A 872 -22.12 -2.38 -17.63
C VAL A 872 -21.79 -3.20 -16.39
N TRP A 873 -20.73 -4.01 -16.45
CA TRP A 873 -20.28 -4.82 -15.31
C TRP A 873 -19.08 -4.22 -14.62
N TYR A 874 -18.88 -4.61 -13.37
CA TYR A 874 -17.89 -3.96 -12.53
C TYR A 874 -17.02 -4.94 -11.73
N PRO A 875 -15.71 -4.98 -12.02
CA PRO A 875 -14.82 -5.93 -11.37
C PRO A 875 -14.53 -5.60 -9.89
N TRP A 876 -14.22 -6.63 -9.11
CA TRP A 876 -13.64 -6.52 -7.78
C TRP A 876 -12.15 -6.14 -7.91
N ARG A 877 -11.77 -4.98 -7.39
CA ARG A 877 -10.41 -4.42 -7.50
C ARG A 877 -9.72 -4.22 -6.17
N GLY A 878 -8.39 -4.30 -6.19
CA GLY A 878 -7.51 -4.12 -5.03
C GLY A 878 -7.18 -5.43 -4.31
N TRP A 879 -6.59 -5.30 -3.12
CA TRP A 879 -6.05 -6.42 -2.35
C TRP A 879 -6.62 -6.54 -0.92
N MET A 880 -7.17 -5.45 -0.36
CA MET A 880 -7.49 -5.38 1.08
C MET A 880 -8.61 -6.29 1.52
#